data_AF-A0A377G8G7-F1
#
_entry.id   AF-A0A377G8G7-F1
#
_cell.length_a   1.000
_cell.length_b   1.000
_cell.length_c   1.000
_cell.angle_alpha   90.00
_cell.angle_beta   90.00
_cell.angle_gamma   90.00
#
_symmetry.space_group_name_H-M   'P 1'
#
loop_
_entity.id
_entity.type
_entity.pdbx_description
1 polymer ?
#
loop_
_entity_poly.entity_id
_entity_poly.type
_entity_poly.pdbx_seq_one_letter_code
_entity_poly.pdbx_strand_id
1 'polypeptide(L)'
;MKEFIQSNPHLNHLIHFIKEKGISPSTPPAREKERKTEEALSDKQQNFIENRAARIIQGAYRASKLKQKIRSNPYKSYLSLMDEAEAQRVPANILFGRHVAEIRTPFANRINNPYIYAGARYHRDDDLSGTLLDCLLDSFNIDGVCRALYEYVPVTLLENTPLEEIIKRYFPKVQKTKNQPRIIKDPKHSIALVAVPQGYYRSDEMKSILSICGLIASPWEIAINVKNPPYPLVEPEKIPSGSCFPTTKEALLKSKLFNKLLLIAKSPKHATNKLALAVKQLLTELPELNEHAIQRISRMLHLTCLFYGNNYSQFAFCLYTIVHEISLSLLNPKNMGALRDDFSRFSQETQKGLLHALGLKQEQLTATTFFASLAMSGTNAYVIAMHLAQKMKTKTHKKPKIKIFGTNYYEFDFLTKESKSSDADIFVLCSGPMVMEKGLIPGIDINCLIKEEVIHRGRKKPLTVVIDTTTTLYKNLHLDPDVQNLVKEGALSLIIHESLQKFGLLHTDQAQCGKVFGLCSTEFFDEEVFKELQQNALIDFINHVDLRIGAYISSNCSQVLEEIKQQHFVNGALLKNMLTRANLIEPQVVKHPYMLSNPEELYFVNFDPEKAKSIETATNIILESRDSFGHFCSTRSSISDFDGADELEQTRLSMDASDTIDCFIQISQIYLANFYDTEEWLDILLENARKSDSLSYEEQIISVALINNLVDQICLNPSRIIKNQVELFAAMCCIIDQCYLLKGRQYYGNASCYLQKLKNELVEFYQPKNQHHFIQSIKRLYFQGTQLTANVLEQLKLEQEKKPELKKTTYPFFQSAATMPTASAREDANTRIHTSVVHKF
;
A
#
# COMPACT_ATOMS: atom_id res chain seq x y z
N MET A 1 26.75 12.74 18.47
CA MET A 1 25.92 11.70 17.83
C MET A 1 26.79 10.91 16.88
N LYS A 2 27.54 11.59 16.00
CA LYS A 2 28.60 11.00 15.18
C LYS A 2 29.53 10.08 15.97
N GLU A 3 30.12 10.58 17.06
CA GLU A 3 31.03 9.79 17.90
C GLU A 3 30.38 8.51 18.42
N PHE A 4 29.17 8.59 18.96
CA PHE A 4 28.40 7.41 19.39
C PHE A 4 28.22 6.42 18.22
N ILE A 5 27.71 6.90 17.08
CA ILE A 5 27.45 6.04 15.91
C ILE A 5 28.74 5.36 15.44
N GLN A 6 29.85 6.09 15.36
CA GLN A 6 31.13 5.57 14.84
C GLN A 6 31.91 4.70 15.83
N SER A 7 31.76 4.94 17.14
CA SER A 7 32.49 4.19 18.17
C SER A 7 31.72 2.97 18.67
N ASN A 8 30.40 2.92 18.45
CA ASN A 8 29.58 1.83 18.94
C ASN A 8 29.75 0.56 18.08
N PRO A 9 30.27 -0.54 18.64
CA PRO A 9 30.55 -1.75 17.88
C PRO A 9 29.30 -2.37 17.26
N HIS A 10 28.12 -2.22 17.89
CA HIS A 10 26.86 -2.74 17.35
C HIS A 10 26.46 -2.01 16.06
N LEU A 11 26.81 -0.73 15.88
CA LEU A 11 26.39 0.03 14.70
C LEU A 11 27.31 -0.14 13.50
N ASN A 12 28.50 -0.73 13.66
CA ASN A 12 29.47 -0.93 12.59
C ASN A 12 28.90 -1.73 11.41
N HIS A 13 28.16 -2.80 11.68
CA HIS A 13 27.51 -3.61 10.64
C HIS A 13 26.49 -2.78 9.85
N LEU A 14 25.65 -2.02 10.53
CA LEU A 14 24.63 -1.18 9.92
C LEU A 14 25.25 -0.06 9.07
N ILE A 15 26.25 0.66 9.61
CA ILE A 15 26.93 1.74 8.89
C ILE A 15 27.61 1.21 7.63
N HIS A 16 28.37 0.12 7.74
CA HIS A 16 29.04 -0.48 6.59
C HIS A 16 28.02 -0.93 5.54
N PHE A 17 26.91 -1.55 5.98
CA PHE A 17 25.87 -2.01 5.06
C PHE A 17 25.23 -0.86 4.29
N ILE A 18 24.88 0.25 4.98
CA ILE A 18 24.35 1.45 4.33
C ILE A 18 25.39 2.07 3.39
N LYS A 19 26.68 2.12 3.75
CA LYS A 19 27.73 2.64 2.86
C LYS A 19 27.88 1.81 1.58
N GLU A 20 27.78 0.49 1.70
CA GLU A 20 27.98 -0.46 0.61
C GLU A 20 26.79 -0.50 -0.36
N LYS A 21 25.57 -0.46 0.17
CA LYS A 21 24.32 -0.61 -0.60
C LYS A 21 23.55 0.70 -0.80
N GLY A 22 23.97 1.77 -0.16
CA GLY A 22 23.36 3.09 -0.18
C GLY A 22 23.56 3.83 -1.49
N ILE A 23 22.52 4.53 -1.93
CA ILE A 23 22.62 5.53 -2.99
C ILE A 23 22.74 6.88 -2.29
N SER A 24 23.93 7.48 -2.31
CA SER A 24 24.12 8.82 -1.75
C SER A 24 23.21 9.82 -2.50
N PRO A 25 22.35 10.59 -1.81
CA PRO A 25 21.50 11.55 -2.48
C PRO A 25 22.37 12.60 -3.18
N SER A 26 22.26 12.67 -4.51
CA SER A 26 22.95 13.69 -5.32
C SER A 26 22.61 15.08 -4.80
N THR A 27 23.64 15.80 -4.33
CA THR A 27 23.75 17.20 -3.85
C THR A 27 22.49 17.81 -3.20
N PRO A 28 22.60 18.37 -1.97
CA PRO A 28 21.48 19.01 -1.30
C PRO A 28 20.83 20.08 -2.19
N PRO A 29 19.53 20.38 -2.01
CA PRO A 29 18.98 21.63 -2.54
C PRO A 29 19.93 22.74 -2.09
N ALA A 30 20.39 23.55 -3.04
CA ALA A 30 21.35 24.62 -2.77
C ALA A 30 20.90 25.35 -1.50
N ARG A 31 21.78 25.42 -0.48
CA ARG A 31 21.57 26.38 0.63
C ARG A 31 21.15 27.67 -0.04
N GLU A 32 19.98 28.20 0.35
CA GLU A 32 19.47 29.46 -0.19
C GLU A 32 20.65 30.42 -0.24
N LYS A 33 21.11 30.74 -1.46
CA LYS A 33 22.09 31.80 -1.62
C LYS A 33 21.41 33.02 -1.04
N GLU A 34 21.98 33.58 0.02
CA GLU A 34 21.58 34.88 0.55
C GLU A 34 21.33 35.78 -0.66
N ARG A 35 20.08 36.23 -0.80
CA ARG A 35 19.65 37.02 -1.94
C ARG A 35 20.59 38.22 -2.01
N LYS A 36 21.38 38.29 -3.09
CA LYS A 36 22.06 39.52 -3.47
C LYS A 36 21.00 40.61 -3.58
N THR A 37 21.34 41.76 -3.00
CA THR A 37 20.58 43.01 -2.92
C THR A 37 19.57 43.15 -4.07
N GLU A 38 18.28 43.00 -3.74
CA GLU A 38 17.19 43.16 -4.70
C GLU A 38 17.09 44.63 -5.12
N GLU A 39 17.11 44.90 -6.42
CA GLU A 39 16.67 46.18 -6.97
C GLU A 39 15.23 46.46 -6.50
N ALA A 40 14.94 47.71 -6.15
CA ALA A 40 13.61 48.11 -5.67
C ALA A 40 12.56 47.82 -6.73
N LEU A 41 11.65 46.89 -6.42
CA LEU A 41 10.50 46.56 -7.26
C LEU A 41 9.54 47.75 -7.32
N SER A 42 8.91 47.99 -8.47
CA SER A 42 7.85 48.99 -8.57
C SER A 42 6.61 48.59 -7.75
N ASP A 43 5.82 49.56 -7.28
CA ASP A 43 4.59 49.31 -6.50
C ASP A 43 3.61 48.33 -7.19
N LYS A 44 3.56 48.33 -8.52
CA LYS A 44 2.73 47.39 -9.29
C LYS A 44 3.29 45.96 -9.26
N GLN A 45 4.61 45.80 -9.33
CA GLN A 45 5.27 44.50 -9.21
C GLN A 45 5.17 43.97 -7.79
N GLN A 46 5.36 44.83 -6.79
CA GLN A 46 5.18 44.53 -5.37
C GLN A 46 3.76 44.03 -5.09
N ASN A 47 2.73 44.82 -5.47
CA ASN A 47 1.32 44.44 -5.31
C ASN A 47 0.97 43.14 -6.05
N PHE A 48 1.52 42.90 -7.26
CA PHE A 48 1.31 41.65 -7.98
C PHE A 48 1.93 40.46 -7.25
N ILE A 49 3.16 40.60 -6.73
CA ILE A 49 3.86 39.57 -5.96
C ILE A 49 3.12 39.28 -4.66
N GLU A 50 2.71 40.30 -3.92
CA GLU A 50 1.97 40.18 -2.66
C GLU A 50 0.62 39.49 -2.88
N ASN A 51 -0.16 39.91 -3.88
CA ASN A 51 -1.42 39.25 -4.22
C ASN A 51 -1.23 37.80 -4.64
N ARG A 52 -0.17 37.50 -5.40
CA ARG A 52 0.17 36.13 -5.80
C ARG A 52 0.60 35.30 -4.59
N ALA A 53 1.42 35.84 -3.70
CA ALA A 53 1.86 35.19 -2.46
C ALA A 53 0.66 34.92 -1.54
N ALA A 54 -0.22 35.89 -1.34
CA ALA A 54 -1.46 35.74 -0.56
C ALA A 54 -2.33 34.61 -1.11
N ARG A 55 -2.54 34.53 -2.44
CA ARG A 55 -3.29 33.43 -3.07
C ARG A 55 -2.64 32.06 -2.85
N ILE A 56 -1.31 31.97 -2.95
CA ILE A 56 -0.56 30.73 -2.70
C ILE A 56 -0.71 30.30 -1.23
N ILE A 57 -0.52 31.23 -0.29
CA ILE A 57 -0.62 30.99 1.15
C ILE A 57 -2.05 30.55 1.52
N GLN A 58 -3.07 31.26 1.03
CA GLN A 58 -4.47 30.90 1.27
C GLN A 58 -4.81 29.53 0.67
N GLY A 59 -4.32 29.23 -0.54
CA GLY A 59 -4.49 27.92 -1.16
C GLY A 59 -3.86 26.78 -0.34
N ALA A 60 -2.62 26.98 0.12
CA ALA A 60 -1.92 26.01 0.97
C ALA A 60 -2.61 25.84 2.33
N TYR A 61 -3.09 26.93 2.94
CA TYR A 61 -3.82 26.89 4.20
C TYR A 61 -5.13 26.10 4.06
N ARG A 62 -5.93 26.36 3.01
CA ARG A 62 -7.16 25.60 2.74
C ARG A 62 -6.89 24.12 2.52
N ALA A 63 -5.85 23.78 1.75
CA ALA A 63 -5.43 22.39 1.56
C ALA A 63 -4.97 21.75 2.88
N SER A 64 -4.26 22.49 3.73
CA SER A 64 -3.85 22.02 5.06
C SER A 64 -5.06 21.75 5.98
N LYS A 65 -6.11 22.57 5.91
CA LYS A 65 -7.36 22.35 6.65
C LYS A 65 -8.11 21.11 6.16
N LEU A 66 -8.17 20.89 4.85
CA LEU A 66 -8.74 19.67 4.29
C LEU A 66 -7.93 18.43 4.71
N LYS A 67 -6.60 18.51 4.64
CA LYS A 67 -5.69 17.46 5.14
C LYS A 67 -5.97 17.14 6.62
N GLN A 68 -6.14 18.15 7.47
CA GLN A 68 -6.46 17.95 8.89
C GLN A 68 -7.82 17.25 9.08
N LYS A 69 -8.87 17.66 8.34
CA LYS A 69 -10.18 17.00 8.36
C LYS A 69 -10.08 15.53 7.98
N ILE A 70 -9.50 15.22 6.82
CA ILE A 70 -9.34 13.85 6.32
C ILE A 70 -8.54 12.99 7.30
N ARG A 71 -7.45 13.51 7.89
CA ARG A 71 -6.68 12.77 8.88
C ARG A 71 -7.47 12.49 10.17
N SER A 72 -8.36 13.39 10.58
CA SER A 72 -9.15 13.22 11.81
C SER A 72 -10.30 12.25 11.68
N ASN A 73 -10.98 12.24 10.53
CA ASN A 73 -12.06 11.31 10.24
C ASN A 73 -12.15 11.10 8.71
N PRO A 74 -11.35 10.17 8.17
CA PRO A 74 -11.25 9.97 6.72
C PRO A 74 -12.58 9.51 6.13
N TYR A 75 -13.30 8.60 6.82
CA TYR A 75 -14.59 8.07 6.38
C TYR A 75 -15.61 9.19 6.15
N LYS A 76 -15.90 9.98 7.19
CA LYS A 76 -16.88 11.06 7.11
C LYS A 76 -16.43 12.16 6.15
N SER A 77 -15.15 12.55 6.21
CA SER A 77 -14.64 13.69 5.43
C SER A 77 -14.63 13.44 3.92
N TYR A 78 -14.41 12.19 3.50
CA TYR A 78 -14.46 11.83 2.09
C TYR A 78 -15.90 11.69 1.61
N LEU A 79 -16.71 10.89 2.31
CA LEU A 79 -18.09 10.60 1.89
C LEU A 79 -18.99 11.84 1.93
N SER A 80 -18.71 12.82 2.79
CA SER A 80 -19.42 14.10 2.80
C SER A 80 -19.17 14.95 1.54
N LEU A 81 -18.25 14.55 0.65
CA LEU A 81 -18.03 15.21 -0.64
C LEU A 81 -18.91 14.62 -1.76
N MET A 82 -19.71 13.59 -1.47
CA MET A 82 -20.67 13.01 -2.41
C MET A 82 -22.03 13.67 -2.26
N ASP A 83 -22.66 14.00 -3.38
CA ASP A 83 -24.00 14.61 -3.40
C ASP A 83 -25.08 13.57 -3.09
N GLU A 84 -26.23 14.02 -2.60
CA GLU A 84 -27.35 13.15 -2.24
C GLU A 84 -27.95 12.41 -3.42
N ALA A 85 -27.91 13.03 -4.60
CA ALA A 85 -28.45 12.48 -5.83
C ALA A 85 -27.53 11.43 -6.49
N GLU A 86 -26.29 11.25 -6.02
CA GLU A 86 -25.36 10.28 -6.60
C GLU A 86 -25.79 8.84 -6.27
N ALA A 87 -26.16 8.06 -7.30
CA ALA A 87 -26.53 6.64 -7.16
C ALA A 87 -25.43 5.79 -6.51
N GLN A 88 -24.18 6.19 -6.68
CA GLN A 88 -22.99 5.53 -6.13
C GLN A 88 -22.83 5.75 -4.61
N ARG A 89 -23.66 6.58 -3.97
CA ARG A 89 -23.51 6.94 -2.55
C ARG A 89 -23.67 5.74 -1.61
N VAL A 90 -24.61 4.84 -1.88
CA VAL A 90 -24.81 3.63 -1.07
C VAL A 90 -23.59 2.71 -1.12
N PRO A 91 -23.14 2.24 -2.31
CA PRO A 91 -21.96 1.36 -2.37
C PRO A 91 -20.70 2.07 -1.86
N ALA A 92 -20.54 3.38 -2.07
CA ALA A 92 -19.41 4.13 -1.52
C ALA A 92 -19.38 4.10 0.02
N ASN A 93 -20.52 4.27 0.69
CA ASN A 93 -20.59 4.19 2.16
C ASN A 93 -20.23 2.78 2.66
N ILE A 94 -20.71 1.73 1.99
CA ILE A 94 -20.41 0.35 2.41
C ILE A 94 -18.92 0.04 2.19
N LEU A 95 -18.33 0.45 1.06
CA LEU A 95 -16.98 0.03 0.65
C LEU A 95 -15.84 0.92 1.13
N PHE A 96 -16.06 2.22 1.32
CA PHE A 96 -14.97 3.14 1.62
C PHE A 96 -14.36 2.82 3.00
N GLY A 97 -13.06 2.52 3.02
CA GLY A 97 -12.35 2.04 4.20
C GLY A 97 -12.43 0.54 4.47
N ARG A 98 -12.98 -0.27 3.56
CA ARG A 98 -12.83 -1.73 3.61
C ARG A 98 -11.51 -2.17 2.95
N HIS A 99 -10.38 -1.99 3.63
CA HIS A 99 -9.07 -2.54 3.22
C HIS A 99 -8.36 -3.24 4.39
N VAL A 100 -7.36 -4.09 4.14
CA VAL A 100 -6.79 -5.00 5.17
C VAL A 100 -6.19 -4.25 6.37
N ALA A 101 -5.64 -3.06 6.16
CA ALA A 101 -5.10 -2.21 7.24
C ALA A 101 -6.14 -1.79 8.30
N GLU A 102 -7.43 -1.93 8.00
CA GLU A 102 -8.55 -1.43 8.82
C GLU A 102 -9.14 -2.52 9.73
N ILE A 103 -8.64 -3.75 9.57
CA ILE A 103 -9.17 -4.95 10.19
C ILE A 103 -8.25 -5.34 11.35
N ARG A 104 -8.84 -5.53 12.54
CA ARG A 104 -8.24 -6.08 13.79
C ARG A 104 -7.18 -5.25 14.53
N THR A 105 -6.39 -4.39 13.88
CA THR A 105 -5.31 -3.66 14.57
C THR A 105 -5.63 -2.16 14.70
N PRO A 106 -5.47 -1.52 15.89
CA PRO A 106 -5.63 -0.08 16.04
C PRO A 106 -4.49 0.66 15.32
N PHE A 107 -4.76 1.13 14.09
CA PHE A 107 -3.83 1.94 13.33
C PHE A 107 -4.12 3.44 13.48
N ALA A 108 -3.07 4.27 13.50
CA ALA A 108 -3.22 5.73 13.64
C ALA A 108 -3.97 6.40 12.48
N ASN A 109 -4.03 5.77 11.30
CA ASN A 109 -4.79 6.26 10.15
C ASN A 109 -5.98 5.35 9.81
N ARG A 110 -6.47 4.57 10.78
CA ARG A 110 -7.62 3.68 10.61
C ARG A 110 -8.86 4.47 10.16
N ILE A 111 -9.41 4.13 9.00
CA ILE A 111 -10.75 4.47 8.53
C ILE A 111 -11.80 3.63 9.28
N ASN A 112 -12.40 4.23 10.30
CA ASN A 112 -13.52 3.62 11.03
C ASN A 112 -14.79 3.60 10.17
N ASN A 113 -14.93 2.57 9.34
CA ASN A 113 -16.13 2.28 8.58
C ASN A 113 -17.14 1.47 9.45
N PRO A 114 -18.37 1.97 9.66
CA PRO A 114 -19.37 1.31 10.51
C PRO A 114 -19.89 -0.03 9.95
N TYR A 115 -19.68 -0.30 8.65
CA TYR A 115 -20.02 -1.56 8.01
C TYR A 115 -18.98 -2.67 8.25
N ILE A 116 -17.85 -2.39 8.91
CA ILE A 116 -16.86 -3.39 9.31
C ILE A 116 -17.12 -3.75 10.77
N TYR A 117 -17.61 -4.97 11.06
CA TYR A 117 -17.81 -5.41 12.44
C TYR A 117 -16.48 -5.83 13.09
N ALA A 118 -16.47 -5.90 14.42
CA ALA A 118 -15.25 -6.09 15.21
C ALA A 118 -14.52 -7.43 14.97
N GLY A 119 -15.21 -8.45 14.46
CA GLY A 119 -14.68 -9.80 14.25
C GLY A 119 -14.22 -10.09 12.82
N ALA A 120 -14.45 -9.18 11.87
CA ALA A 120 -14.12 -9.40 10.45
C ALA A 120 -12.66 -9.87 10.32
N ARG A 121 -12.44 -10.92 9.52
CA ARG A 121 -11.11 -11.43 9.20
C ARG A 121 -10.83 -11.16 7.74
N TYR A 122 -9.61 -10.76 7.39
CA TYR A 122 -9.14 -10.72 6.00
C TYR A 122 -10.06 -9.92 5.03
N HIS A 123 -9.73 -9.84 3.73
CA HIS A 123 -10.53 -9.07 2.76
C HIS A 123 -11.87 -9.72 2.40
N ARG A 124 -12.06 -10.99 2.79
CA ARG A 124 -13.30 -11.74 2.67
C ARG A 124 -13.87 -11.79 4.05
N ASP A 125 -14.98 -11.13 4.26
CA ASP A 125 -15.76 -11.32 5.47
C ASP A 125 -16.36 -12.74 5.39
N ASP A 126 -15.53 -13.79 5.49
CA ASP A 126 -15.98 -15.18 5.24
C ASP A 126 -17.08 -15.60 6.22
N ASP A 127 -17.12 -14.95 7.39
CA ASP A 127 -18.12 -15.15 8.42
C ASP A 127 -19.40 -14.31 8.21
N LEU A 128 -19.39 -13.33 7.29
CA LEU A 128 -20.45 -12.37 6.94
C LEU A 128 -21.59 -12.34 7.94
N SER A 129 -21.38 -11.64 9.06
CA SER A 129 -22.33 -11.63 10.16
C SER A 129 -22.84 -10.22 10.45
N GLY A 130 -23.93 -10.14 11.20
CA GLY A 130 -24.52 -8.88 11.65
C GLY A 130 -25.35 -8.17 10.58
N THR A 131 -25.55 -6.86 10.79
CA THR A 131 -26.62 -6.10 10.15
C THR A 131 -26.47 -5.96 8.62
N LEU A 132 -25.25 -6.01 8.08
CA LEU A 132 -25.05 -5.97 6.63
C LEU A 132 -25.57 -7.24 5.95
N LEU A 133 -25.33 -8.42 6.54
CA LEU A 133 -25.90 -9.67 6.04
C LEU A 133 -27.44 -9.62 6.15
N ASP A 134 -27.99 -9.13 7.25
CA ASP A 134 -29.44 -9.01 7.41
C ASP A 134 -30.10 -8.19 6.29
N CYS A 135 -29.51 -7.04 5.94
CA CYS A 135 -30.00 -6.21 4.83
C CYS A 135 -29.83 -6.87 3.47
N LEU A 136 -28.81 -7.72 3.30
CA LEU A 136 -28.69 -8.54 2.10
C LEU A 136 -29.80 -9.60 2.06
N LEU A 137 -30.08 -10.28 3.17
CA LEU A 137 -31.18 -11.25 3.27
C LEU A 137 -32.54 -10.61 3.03
N ASP A 138 -32.76 -9.39 3.50
CA ASP A 138 -33.95 -8.58 3.15
C ASP A 138 -34.05 -8.34 1.65
N SER A 139 -32.91 -8.05 0.98
CA SER A 139 -32.86 -7.80 -0.46
C SER A 139 -33.25 -9.04 -1.30
N PHE A 140 -33.05 -10.24 -0.73
CA PHE A 140 -33.50 -11.55 -1.24
C PHE A 140 -34.91 -11.95 -0.76
N ASN A 141 -35.61 -11.10 -0.01
CA ASN A 141 -36.93 -11.37 0.58
C ASN A 141 -36.95 -12.58 1.53
N ILE A 142 -35.89 -12.80 2.30
CA ILE A 142 -35.82 -13.87 3.31
C ILE A 142 -36.45 -13.38 4.61
N ASP A 143 -37.59 -13.98 4.98
CA ASP A 143 -38.32 -13.67 6.21
C ASP A 143 -37.59 -14.14 7.49
N GLY A 144 -38.02 -13.59 8.64
CA GLY A 144 -37.40 -13.89 9.93
C GLY A 144 -37.51 -15.35 10.38
N VAL A 145 -38.55 -16.07 9.94
CA VAL A 145 -38.73 -17.49 10.27
C VAL A 145 -37.67 -18.32 9.55
N CYS A 146 -37.42 -18.04 8.27
CA CYS A 146 -36.36 -18.69 7.49
C CYS A 146 -34.97 -18.39 8.05
N ARG A 147 -34.71 -17.16 8.51
CA ARG A 147 -33.43 -16.77 9.14
C ARG A 147 -33.08 -17.60 10.37
N ALA A 148 -34.09 -18.01 11.15
CA ALA A 148 -33.87 -18.84 12.33
C ALA A 148 -33.53 -20.31 12.00
N LEU A 149 -33.87 -20.78 10.79
CA LEU A 149 -33.73 -22.19 10.39
C LEU A 149 -32.45 -22.49 9.62
N TYR A 150 -31.85 -21.47 9.00
CA TYR A 150 -30.70 -21.63 8.12
C TYR A 150 -29.63 -20.61 8.45
N GLU A 151 -28.40 -21.03 8.25
CA GLU A 151 -27.27 -20.16 8.04
C GLU A 151 -27.13 -19.84 6.55
N TYR A 152 -26.82 -18.59 6.21
CA TYR A 152 -26.79 -18.12 4.83
C TYR A 152 -25.39 -17.68 4.44
N VAL A 153 -24.85 -18.31 3.39
CA VAL A 153 -23.54 -17.98 2.84
C VAL A 153 -23.73 -17.31 1.48
N PRO A 154 -23.45 -16.02 1.32
CA PRO A 154 -23.53 -15.35 0.03
C PRO A 154 -22.36 -15.76 -0.86
N VAL A 155 -22.68 -16.14 -2.10
CA VAL A 155 -21.72 -16.66 -3.06
C VAL A 155 -21.89 -16.01 -4.43
N THR A 156 -20.79 -15.63 -5.07
CA THR A 156 -20.78 -15.07 -6.41
C THR A 156 -21.17 -16.14 -7.45
N LEU A 157 -22.02 -15.77 -8.39
CA LEU A 157 -22.42 -16.65 -9.49
C LEU A 157 -21.45 -16.50 -10.67
N LEU A 158 -20.67 -17.55 -10.94
CA LEU A 158 -19.66 -17.56 -12.01
C LEU A 158 -19.94 -18.66 -13.02
N GLU A 159 -19.74 -18.38 -14.30
CA GLU A 159 -19.86 -19.34 -15.40
C GLU A 159 -18.60 -20.22 -15.52
N ASN A 160 -17.40 -19.67 -15.29
CA ASN A 160 -16.17 -20.49 -15.27
C ASN A 160 -15.99 -21.34 -14.01
N THR A 161 -16.75 -21.05 -12.95
CA THR A 161 -16.73 -21.87 -11.72
C THR A 161 -18.16 -22.01 -11.19
N PRO A 162 -19.02 -22.80 -11.87
CA PRO A 162 -20.41 -22.90 -11.50
C PRO A 162 -20.60 -23.47 -10.10
N LEU A 163 -21.36 -22.76 -9.27
CA LEU A 163 -21.64 -23.14 -7.88
C LEU A 163 -22.25 -24.55 -7.79
N GLU A 164 -23.15 -24.89 -8.69
CA GLU A 164 -23.79 -26.21 -8.77
C GLU A 164 -22.78 -27.34 -8.95
N GLU A 165 -21.74 -27.12 -9.77
CA GLU A 165 -20.71 -28.13 -10.01
C GLU A 165 -19.83 -28.33 -8.77
N ILE A 166 -19.48 -27.24 -8.08
CA ILE A 166 -18.72 -27.29 -6.83
C ILE A 166 -19.51 -28.05 -5.77
N ILE A 167 -20.78 -27.70 -5.54
CA ILE A 167 -21.63 -28.37 -4.55
C ILE A 167 -21.81 -29.85 -4.91
N LYS A 168 -22.07 -30.17 -6.18
CA LYS A 168 -22.21 -31.57 -6.63
C LYS A 168 -20.93 -32.38 -6.42
N ARG A 169 -19.76 -31.77 -6.62
CA ARG A 169 -18.44 -32.42 -6.49
C ARG A 169 -18.08 -32.73 -5.05
N TYR A 170 -18.27 -31.78 -4.13
CA TYR A 170 -17.80 -31.90 -2.74
C TYR A 170 -18.89 -32.36 -1.75
N PHE A 171 -20.16 -32.12 -2.09
CA PHE A 171 -21.33 -32.43 -1.26
C PHE A 171 -22.40 -33.21 -2.05
N PRO A 172 -22.06 -34.40 -2.59
CA PRO A 172 -23.03 -35.22 -3.32
C PRO A 172 -24.22 -35.61 -2.42
N LYS A 173 -25.43 -35.63 -2.99
CA LYS A 173 -26.66 -35.93 -2.24
C LYS A 173 -26.58 -37.32 -1.62
N VAL A 174 -26.39 -37.39 -0.30
CA VAL A 174 -26.55 -38.62 0.47
C VAL A 174 -28.01 -38.74 0.91
N GLN A 175 -28.65 -39.88 0.65
CA GLN A 175 -30.08 -40.13 0.90
C GLN A 175 -30.51 -40.04 2.39
N LYS A 176 -29.62 -39.74 3.34
CA LYS A 176 -29.84 -39.92 4.78
C LYS A 176 -30.26 -38.66 5.57
N THR A 177 -30.28 -37.46 4.99
CA THR A 177 -30.64 -36.23 5.74
C THR A 177 -31.88 -35.56 5.15
N LYS A 178 -32.93 -35.39 5.97
CA LYS A 178 -34.20 -34.72 5.58
C LYS A 178 -34.02 -33.26 5.18
N ASN A 179 -33.02 -32.56 5.72
CA ASN A 179 -32.73 -31.16 5.41
C ASN A 179 -31.37 -31.06 4.72
N GLN A 180 -31.35 -30.73 3.43
CA GLN A 180 -30.14 -30.51 2.65
C GLN A 180 -29.91 -29.02 2.43
N PRO A 181 -28.65 -28.58 2.29
CA PRO A 181 -28.34 -27.23 1.81
C PRO A 181 -29.02 -26.92 0.48
N ARG A 182 -29.53 -25.69 0.32
CA ARG A 182 -30.21 -25.22 -0.89
C ARG A 182 -29.58 -23.94 -1.42
N ILE A 183 -29.57 -23.79 -2.74
CA ILE A 183 -29.11 -22.58 -3.42
C ILE A 183 -30.33 -21.70 -3.73
N ILE A 184 -30.29 -20.44 -3.33
CA ILE A 184 -31.32 -19.44 -3.62
C ILE A 184 -30.72 -18.44 -4.61
N LYS A 185 -31.28 -18.40 -5.82
CA LYS A 185 -30.90 -17.44 -6.88
C LYS A 185 -32.04 -16.46 -7.12
N ASP A 186 -31.69 -15.22 -7.44
CA ASP A 186 -32.63 -14.20 -7.91
C ASP A 186 -32.00 -13.52 -9.14
N PRO A 187 -32.69 -13.48 -10.31
CA PRO A 187 -32.18 -12.85 -11.52
C PRO A 187 -31.77 -11.38 -11.40
N LYS A 188 -32.21 -10.69 -10.33
CA LYS A 188 -31.85 -9.30 -10.05
C LYS A 188 -30.51 -9.15 -9.32
N HIS A 189 -29.88 -10.26 -8.92
CA HIS A 189 -28.65 -10.23 -8.13
C HIS A 189 -27.52 -10.99 -8.87
N SER A 190 -26.30 -10.46 -8.77
CA SER A 190 -25.08 -11.12 -9.29
C SER A 190 -24.58 -12.26 -8.38
N ILE A 191 -25.19 -12.41 -7.20
CA ILE A 191 -24.85 -13.41 -6.20
C ILE A 191 -26.04 -14.32 -5.91
N ALA A 192 -25.76 -15.46 -5.28
CA ALA A 192 -26.74 -16.37 -4.70
C ALA A 192 -26.52 -16.52 -3.20
N LEU A 193 -27.51 -17.11 -2.51
CA LEU A 193 -27.38 -17.50 -1.12
C LEU A 193 -27.38 -19.03 -1.02
N VAL A 194 -26.35 -19.61 -0.41
CA VAL A 194 -26.36 -21.01 0.03
C VAL A 194 -26.97 -21.05 1.43
N ALA A 195 -28.18 -21.57 1.54
CA ALA A 195 -28.87 -21.74 2.82
C ALA A 195 -28.56 -23.13 3.39
N VAL A 196 -27.76 -23.15 4.45
CA VAL A 196 -27.32 -24.35 5.18
C VAL A 196 -28.21 -24.53 6.41
N PRO A 197 -28.90 -25.67 6.58
CA PRO A 197 -29.74 -25.90 7.76
C PRO A 197 -28.95 -25.78 9.06
N GLN A 198 -29.54 -25.14 10.09
CA GLN A 198 -28.97 -25.12 11.43
C GLN A 198 -28.70 -26.55 11.93
N GLY A 199 -27.49 -26.81 12.44
CA GLY A 199 -27.06 -28.14 12.87
C GLY A 199 -26.65 -29.11 11.75
N TYR A 200 -26.47 -28.64 10.51
CA TYR A 200 -25.92 -29.47 9.43
C TYR A 200 -24.47 -29.89 9.73
N TYR A 201 -24.23 -31.20 9.78
CA TYR A 201 -22.95 -31.79 10.23
C TYR A 201 -21.71 -31.43 9.38
N ARG A 202 -21.87 -30.89 8.16
CA ARG A 202 -20.76 -30.42 7.29
C ARG A 202 -20.85 -28.92 6.99
N SER A 203 -21.49 -28.13 7.87
CA SER A 203 -21.63 -26.68 7.64
C SER A 203 -20.27 -26.01 7.47
N ASP A 204 -19.35 -26.25 8.40
CA ASP A 204 -18.02 -25.63 8.38
C ASP A 204 -17.21 -26.07 7.16
N GLU A 205 -17.21 -27.37 6.85
CA GLU A 205 -16.56 -27.88 5.63
C GLU A 205 -17.13 -27.26 4.36
N MET A 206 -18.45 -27.03 4.29
CA MET A 206 -19.09 -26.34 3.16
C MET A 206 -18.62 -24.90 3.02
N LYS A 207 -18.60 -24.14 4.11
CA LYS A 207 -18.06 -22.77 4.10
C LYS A 207 -16.60 -22.74 3.70
N SER A 208 -15.78 -23.62 4.28
CA SER A 208 -14.35 -23.72 3.96
C SER A 208 -14.13 -24.02 2.48
N ILE A 209 -14.87 -24.97 1.88
CA ILE A 209 -14.73 -25.29 0.46
C ILE A 209 -15.18 -24.10 -0.42
N LEU A 210 -16.27 -23.43 -0.08
CA LEU A 210 -16.74 -22.25 -0.82
C LEU A 210 -15.71 -21.09 -0.74
N SER A 211 -15.12 -20.85 0.42
CA SER A 211 -14.03 -19.88 0.59
C SER A 211 -12.78 -20.30 -0.17
N ILE A 212 -12.32 -21.54 -0.03
CA ILE A 212 -11.14 -22.06 -0.76
C ILE A 212 -11.34 -21.96 -2.28
N CYS A 213 -12.53 -22.26 -2.81
CA CYS A 213 -12.84 -22.08 -4.24
C CYS A 213 -12.92 -20.60 -4.67
N GLY A 214 -12.89 -19.67 -3.74
CA GLY A 214 -13.00 -18.23 -3.97
C GLY A 214 -14.38 -17.80 -4.45
N LEU A 215 -15.43 -18.47 -3.96
CA LEU A 215 -16.82 -18.22 -4.35
C LEU A 215 -17.58 -17.33 -3.37
N ILE A 216 -17.08 -17.11 -2.16
CA ILE A 216 -17.72 -16.21 -1.19
C ILE A 216 -17.80 -14.82 -1.80
N ALA A 217 -18.98 -14.19 -1.73
CA ALA A 217 -19.22 -12.89 -2.33
C ALA A 217 -18.29 -11.83 -1.71
N SER A 218 -17.67 -11.02 -2.57
CA SER A 218 -16.83 -9.91 -2.14
C SER A 218 -17.67 -8.81 -1.46
N PRO A 219 -17.04 -7.91 -0.68
CA PRO A 219 -17.69 -6.70 -0.20
C PRO A 219 -18.38 -5.87 -1.29
N TRP A 220 -17.82 -5.80 -2.49
CA TRP A 220 -18.43 -5.09 -3.62
C TRP A 220 -19.68 -5.80 -4.10
N GLU A 221 -19.58 -7.10 -4.33
CA GLU A 221 -20.73 -7.91 -4.75
C GLU A 221 -21.85 -7.82 -3.71
N ILE A 222 -21.54 -7.76 -2.43
CA ILE A 222 -22.56 -7.54 -1.40
C ILE A 222 -23.17 -6.14 -1.50
N ALA A 223 -22.34 -5.10 -1.60
CA ALA A 223 -22.83 -3.72 -1.58
C ALA A 223 -23.71 -3.36 -2.76
N ILE A 224 -23.45 -3.92 -3.95
CA ILE A 224 -24.31 -3.68 -5.12
C ILE A 224 -25.63 -4.45 -5.05
N ASN A 225 -25.69 -5.50 -4.23
CA ASN A 225 -26.86 -6.35 -4.04
C ASN A 225 -27.70 -5.97 -2.79
N VAL A 226 -27.21 -5.05 -1.94
CA VAL A 226 -27.96 -4.49 -0.80
C VAL A 226 -28.80 -3.30 -1.26
N LYS A 227 -30.12 -3.40 -1.13
CA LYS A 227 -31.07 -2.34 -1.54
C LYS A 227 -31.24 -1.25 -0.49
N ASN A 228 -31.24 -1.63 0.79
CA ASN A 228 -31.49 -0.73 1.92
C ASN A 228 -30.30 -0.81 2.89
N PRO A 229 -29.47 0.24 3.00
CA PRO A 229 -28.33 0.22 3.91
C PRO A 229 -28.79 0.29 5.38
N PRO A 230 -28.15 -0.46 6.30
CA PRO A 230 -28.50 -0.49 7.73
C PRO A 230 -28.13 0.78 8.52
N TYR A 231 -27.19 1.57 8.03
CA TYR A 231 -26.75 2.80 8.69
C TYR A 231 -27.15 4.04 7.87
N PRO A 232 -27.45 5.17 8.53
CA PRO A 232 -27.63 6.45 7.83
C PRO A 232 -26.40 6.76 6.96
N LEU A 233 -26.66 7.15 5.71
CA LEU A 233 -25.61 7.59 4.81
C LEU A 233 -24.98 8.88 5.35
N VAL A 234 -23.66 9.03 5.21
CA VAL A 234 -22.96 10.27 5.60
C VAL A 234 -23.56 11.45 4.83
N GLU A 235 -24.05 12.45 5.56
CA GLU A 235 -24.62 13.68 4.97
C GLU A 235 -23.57 14.49 4.20
N PRO A 236 -23.93 15.11 3.05
CA PRO A 236 -22.99 15.93 2.31
C PRO A 236 -22.66 17.22 3.07
N GLU A 237 -21.40 17.61 3.06
CA GLU A 237 -20.98 18.95 3.46
C GLU A 237 -21.13 19.89 2.26
N LYS A 238 -21.73 21.07 2.47
CA LYS A 238 -21.75 22.12 1.44
C LYS A 238 -20.33 22.49 1.06
N ILE A 239 -19.92 22.06 -0.14
CA ILE A 239 -18.64 22.44 -0.69
C ILE A 239 -18.69 23.95 -1.00
N PRO A 240 -17.73 24.76 -0.52
CA PRO A 240 -17.73 26.19 -0.81
C PRO A 240 -17.74 26.46 -2.31
N SER A 241 -18.71 27.25 -2.77
CA SER A 241 -18.83 27.73 -4.14
C SER A 241 -17.54 28.48 -4.52
N GLY A 242 -16.85 28.05 -5.59
CA GLY A 242 -15.59 28.66 -6.04
C GLY A 242 -14.35 27.76 -6.00
N SER A 243 -14.51 26.42 -5.94
CA SER A 243 -13.36 25.53 -6.08
C SER A 243 -12.85 25.55 -7.53
N CYS A 244 -11.64 26.09 -7.76
CA CYS A 244 -10.98 26.11 -9.08
C CYS A 244 -10.46 24.72 -9.53
N PHE A 245 -11.06 23.64 -9.04
CA PHE A 245 -10.68 22.29 -9.44
C PHE A 245 -11.28 21.94 -10.79
N PRO A 246 -10.57 21.16 -11.63
CA PRO A 246 -11.12 20.62 -12.86
C PRO A 246 -12.44 19.88 -12.64
N THR A 247 -13.35 20.00 -13.60
CA THR A 247 -14.65 19.30 -13.64
C THR A 247 -14.72 18.26 -14.77
N THR A 248 -13.80 18.30 -15.73
CA THR A 248 -13.72 17.31 -16.81
C THR A 248 -12.34 16.64 -16.85
N LYS A 249 -12.28 15.46 -17.47
CA LYS A 249 -11.02 14.72 -17.70
C LYS A 249 -10.01 15.58 -18.46
N GLU A 250 -10.42 16.27 -19.51
CA GLU A 250 -9.55 17.11 -20.35
C GLU A 250 -8.98 18.28 -19.55
N ALA A 251 -9.83 18.92 -18.73
CA ALA A 251 -9.40 19.99 -17.84
C ALA A 251 -8.42 19.49 -16.77
N LEU A 252 -8.63 18.27 -16.24
CA LEU A 252 -7.74 17.64 -15.27
C LEU A 252 -6.36 17.36 -15.88
N LEU A 253 -6.32 16.74 -17.06
CA LEU A 253 -5.07 16.41 -17.75
C LEU A 253 -4.28 17.66 -18.20
N LYS A 254 -4.95 18.77 -18.49
CA LYS A 254 -4.32 20.07 -18.81
C LYS A 254 -3.94 20.91 -17.57
N SER A 255 -4.31 20.46 -16.37
CA SER A 255 -4.16 21.25 -15.14
C SER A 255 -2.71 21.30 -14.63
N LYS A 256 -2.42 22.31 -13.81
CA LYS A 256 -1.15 22.40 -13.06
C LYS A 256 -0.98 21.24 -12.05
N LEU A 257 -2.08 20.61 -11.61
CA LEU A 257 -2.05 19.48 -10.70
C LEU A 257 -1.47 18.25 -11.40
N PHE A 258 -1.96 17.94 -12.60
CA PHE A 258 -1.43 16.85 -13.40
C PHE A 258 0.04 17.06 -13.78
N ASN A 259 0.44 18.30 -14.13
CA ASN A 259 1.84 18.62 -14.37
C ASN A 259 2.74 18.36 -13.14
N LYS A 260 2.26 18.64 -11.92
CA LYS A 260 3.00 18.30 -10.70
C LYS A 260 3.12 16.78 -10.51
N LEU A 261 2.05 16.03 -10.76
CA LEU A 261 2.08 14.57 -10.74
C LEU A 261 3.13 14.02 -11.71
N LEU A 262 3.20 14.56 -12.93
CA LEU A 262 4.20 14.18 -13.93
C LEU A 262 5.63 14.46 -13.46
N LEU A 263 5.87 15.54 -12.72
CA LEU A 263 7.18 15.84 -12.15
C LEU A 263 7.58 14.81 -11.09
N ILE A 264 6.63 14.40 -10.24
CA ILE A 264 6.86 13.35 -9.24
C ILE A 264 7.15 12.01 -9.93
N ALA A 265 6.31 11.62 -10.90
CA ALA A 265 6.44 10.36 -11.63
C ALA A 265 7.77 10.22 -12.38
N LYS A 266 8.32 11.31 -12.91
CA LYS A 266 9.57 11.31 -13.69
C LYS A 266 10.83 11.39 -12.84
N SER A 267 10.72 11.71 -11.55
CA SER A 267 11.88 12.00 -10.71
C SER A 267 12.18 10.83 -9.77
N PRO A 268 13.33 10.15 -9.92
CA PRO A 268 13.73 9.08 -9.01
C PRO A 268 14.07 9.58 -7.60
N LYS A 269 14.09 10.90 -7.38
CA LYS A 269 14.30 11.50 -6.06
C LYS A 269 13.06 11.40 -5.16
N HIS A 270 11.89 11.14 -5.75
CA HIS A 270 10.65 10.98 -5.01
C HIS A 270 10.43 9.51 -4.66
N ALA A 271 10.28 9.24 -3.37
CA ALA A 271 9.98 7.90 -2.86
C ALA A 271 8.67 7.32 -3.43
N THR A 272 7.77 8.17 -3.94
CA THR A 272 6.46 7.79 -4.46
C THR A 272 6.37 7.82 -5.99
N ASN A 273 7.50 7.93 -6.71
CA ASN A 273 7.51 8.10 -8.16
C ASN A 273 6.74 6.99 -8.92
N LYS A 274 6.86 5.73 -8.50
CA LYS A 274 6.13 4.59 -9.11
C LYS A 274 4.62 4.68 -8.89
N LEU A 275 4.18 5.04 -7.68
CA LEU A 275 2.76 5.30 -7.41
C LEU A 275 2.24 6.49 -8.25
N ALA A 276 3.03 7.55 -8.39
CA ALA A 276 2.68 8.69 -9.22
C ALA A 276 2.57 8.32 -10.71
N LEU A 277 3.42 7.40 -11.19
CA LEU A 277 3.35 6.87 -12.54
C LEU A 277 2.07 6.04 -12.76
N ALA A 278 1.67 5.23 -11.78
CA ALA A 278 0.41 4.50 -11.82
C ALA A 278 -0.80 5.45 -11.84
N VAL A 279 -0.85 6.45 -10.94
CA VAL A 279 -1.91 7.48 -10.95
C VAL A 279 -1.97 8.17 -12.32
N LYS A 280 -0.83 8.52 -12.91
CA LYS A 280 -0.79 9.15 -14.23
C LYS A 280 -1.45 8.26 -15.29
N GLN A 281 -1.15 6.96 -15.32
CA GLN A 281 -1.75 6.02 -16.26
C GLN A 281 -3.27 5.91 -16.07
N LEU A 282 -3.73 5.71 -14.82
CA LEU A 282 -5.15 5.67 -14.50
C LEU A 282 -5.89 6.95 -14.91
N LEU A 283 -5.32 8.13 -14.65
CA LEU A 283 -5.95 9.40 -15.02
C LEU A 283 -5.97 9.64 -16.55
N THR A 284 -4.97 9.14 -17.28
CA THR A 284 -4.93 9.25 -18.74
C THR A 284 -6.04 8.39 -19.36
N GLU A 285 -6.24 7.20 -18.83
CA GLU A 285 -7.24 6.22 -19.28
C GLU A 285 -8.53 6.27 -18.46
N LEU A 286 -8.80 7.40 -17.80
CA LEU A 286 -9.93 7.56 -16.89
C LEU A 286 -11.26 7.24 -17.59
N PRO A 287 -12.14 6.41 -16.99
CA PRO A 287 -13.48 6.19 -17.52
C PRO A 287 -14.32 7.48 -17.47
N GLU A 288 -15.46 7.46 -18.13
CA GLU A 288 -16.42 8.55 -18.05
C GLU A 288 -16.90 8.71 -16.60
N LEU A 289 -16.77 9.92 -16.07
CA LEU A 289 -17.06 10.28 -14.69
C LEU A 289 -17.86 11.57 -14.66
N ASN A 290 -18.75 11.70 -13.68
CA ASN A 290 -19.47 12.94 -13.43
C ASN A 290 -18.51 14.04 -12.92
N GLU A 291 -18.97 15.30 -12.98
CA GLU A 291 -18.12 16.43 -12.58
C GLU A 291 -17.68 16.38 -11.10
N HIS A 292 -18.53 15.87 -10.21
CA HIS A 292 -18.26 15.80 -8.78
C HIS A 292 -17.15 14.80 -8.47
N ALA A 293 -17.16 13.63 -9.12
CA ALA A 293 -16.12 12.63 -9.02
C ALA A 293 -14.77 13.17 -9.54
N ILE A 294 -14.76 13.88 -10.68
CA ILE A 294 -13.53 14.55 -11.18
C ILE A 294 -13.01 15.59 -10.19
N GLN A 295 -13.90 16.37 -9.56
CA GLN A 295 -13.51 17.32 -8.53
C GLN A 295 -12.95 16.63 -7.28
N ARG A 296 -13.52 15.50 -6.84
CA ARG A 296 -13.01 14.70 -5.71
C ARG A 296 -11.63 14.12 -6.01
N ILE A 297 -11.44 13.52 -7.19
CA ILE A 297 -10.13 13.08 -7.70
C ILE A 297 -9.13 14.25 -7.69
N SER A 298 -9.53 15.41 -8.22
CA SER A 298 -8.68 16.61 -8.27
C SER A 298 -8.26 17.10 -6.89
N ARG A 299 -9.15 17.04 -5.89
CA ARG A 299 -8.86 17.39 -4.50
C ARG A 299 -7.86 16.44 -3.88
N MET A 300 -8.05 15.13 -4.06
CA MET A 300 -7.11 14.13 -3.55
C MET A 300 -5.75 14.28 -4.22
N LEU A 301 -5.71 14.44 -5.54
CA LEU A 301 -4.48 14.69 -6.29
C LEU A 301 -3.75 15.95 -5.81
N HIS A 302 -4.50 17.01 -5.45
CA HIS A 302 -3.91 18.22 -4.90
C HIS A 302 -3.25 17.97 -3.53
N LEU A 303 -3.90 17.24 -2.63
CA LEU A 303 -3.32 16.85 -1.35
C LEU A 303 -2.07 16.00 -1.55
N THR A 304 -2.15 15.00 -2.42
CA THR A 304 -1.04 14.12 -2.79
C THR A 304 0.17 14.91 -3.26
N CYS A 305 0.00 15.75 -4.27
CA CYS A 305 1.09 16.50 -4.88
C CYS A 305 1.64 17.61 -3.96
N LEU A 306 0.82 18.16 -3.07
CA LEU A 306 1.24 19.25 -2.18
C LEU A 306 1.94 18.75 -0.91
N PHE A 307 1.48 17.64 -0.34
CA PHE A 307 1.93 17.19 0.99
C PHE A 307 2.62 15.82 1.01
N TYR A 308 2.38 14.95 0.03
CA TYR A 308 2.73 13.52 0.15
C TYR A 308 3.67 13.00 -0.94
N GLY A 309 4.31 13.87 -1.72
CA GLY A 309 5.24 13.48 -2.78
C GLY A 309 6.46 12.65 -2.34
N ASN A 310 6.73 12.53 -1.03
CA ASN A 310 7.76 11.65 -0.45
C ASN A 310 7.23 10.87 0.77
N ASN A 311 5.92 10.69 0.87
CA ASN A 311 5.31 9.91 1.93
C ASN A 311 4.51 8.78 1.29
N TYR A 312 5.11 7.59 1.27
CA TYR A 312 4.59 6.45 0.50
C TYR A 312 3.20 6.04 0.97
N SER A 313 3.03 5.81 2.28
CA SER A 313 1.74 5.37 2.83
C SER A 313 0.63 6.41 2.67
N GLN A 314 0.92 7.71 2.88
CA GLN A 314 -0.09 8.76 2.70
C GLN A 314 -0.42 9.02 1.22
N PHE A 315 0.55 8.85 0.32
CA PHE A 315 0.32 8.90 -1.12
C PHE A 315 -0.58 7.73 -1.54
N ALA A 316 -0.28 6.52 -1.06
CA ALA A 316 -1.05 5.32 -1.35
C ALA A 316 -2.50 5.43 -0.83
N PHE A 317 -2.73 6.03 0.35
CA PHE A 317 -4.09 6.34 0.82
C PHE A 317 -4.84 7.26 -0.16
N CYS A 318 -4.20 8.32 -0.67
CA CYS A 318 -4.85 9.17 -1.66
C CYS A 318 -5.08 8.45 -2.99
N LEU A 319 -4.17 7.56 -3.40
CA LEU A 319 -4.38 6.68 -4.56
C LEU A 319 -5.57 5.74 -4.34
N TYR A 320 -5.72 5.16 -3.14
CA TYR A 320 -6.89 4.37 -2.76
C TYR A 320 -8.19 5.14 -3.00
N THR A 321 -8.26 6.41 -2.59
CA THR A 321 -9.45 7.24 -2.83
C THR A 321 -9.70 7.49 -4.33
N ILE A 322 -8.64 7.69 -5.13
CA ILE A 322 -8.77 7.87 -6.59
C ILE A 322 -9.26 6.57 -7.25
N VAL A 323 -8.68 5.42 -6.89
CA VAL A 323 -9.13 4.12 -7.38
C VAL A 323 -10.57 3.85 -6.95
N HIS A 324 -10.97 4.25 -5.73
CA HIS A 324 -12.35 4.12 -5.28
C HIS A 324 -13.34 4.85 -6.19
N GLU A 325 -13.07 6.10 -6.57
CA GLU A 325 -13.92 6.85 -7.53
C GLU A 325 -14.00 6.15 -8.88
N ILE A 326 -12.87 5.61 -9.35
CA ILE A 326 -12.83 4.83 -10.58
C ILE A 326 -13.69 3.57 -10.43
N SER A 327 -13.56 2.82 -9.34
CA SER A 327 -14.38 1.63 -9.05
C SER A 327 -15.87 1.94 -9.03
N LEU A 328 -16.28 3.05 -8.38
CA LEU A 328 -17.68 3.49 -8.36
C LEU A 328 -18.23 3.81 -9.76
N SER A 329 -17.38 4.33 -10.65
CA SER A 329 -17.78 4.59 -12.04
C SER A 329 -17.98 3.32 -12.87
N LEU A 330 -17.29 2.24 -12.49
CA LEU A 330 -17.38 0.95 -13.16
C LEU A 330 -18.60 0.14 -12.73
N LEU A 331 -19.35 0.57 -11.71
CA LEU A 331 -20.57 -0.10 -11.23
C LEU A 331 -21.62 -0.24 -12.32
N ASN A 332 -21.92 0.87 -12.99
CA ASN A 332 -22.95 0.91 -14.01
C ASN A 332 -22.35 0.37 -15.31
N PRO A 333 -22.87 -0.76 -15.84
CA PRO A 333 -22.36 -1.30 -17.08
C PRO A 333 -22.52 -0.25 -18.17
N LYS A 334 -21.42 0.04 -18.87
CA LYS A 334 -21.48 0.70 -20.16
C LYS A 334 -22.38 -0.12 -21.08
N ASN A 335 -22.72 0.42 -22.25
CA ASN A 335 -23.32 -0.44 -23.28
C ASN A 335 -22.44 -1.70 -23.52
N MET A 336 -23.08 -2.79 -23.93
CA MET A 336 -22.42 -4.09 -24.06
C MET A 336 -21.22 -4.09 -25.02
N GLY A 337 -21.20 -3.20 -26.01
CA GLY A 337 -20.07 -3.05 -26.92
C GLY A 337 -18.81 -2.58 -26.19
N ALA A 338 -18.91 -1.51 -25.40
CA ALA A 338 -17.78 -0.97 -24.66
C ALA A 338 -17.22 -1.95 -23.62
N LEU A 339 -18.06 -2.77 -22.98
CA LEU A 339 -17.59 -3.82 -22.06
C LEU A 339 -16.80 -4.91 -22.81
N ARG A 340 -17.25 -5.32 -24.00
CA ARG A 340 -16.51 -6.28 -24.83
C ARG A 340 -15.16 -5.72 -25.28
N ASP A 341 -15.11 -4.43 -25.60
CA ASP A 341 -13.85 -3.75 -25.95
C ASP A 341 -12.91 -3.68 -24.75
N ASP A 342 -13.42 -3.36 -23.56
CA ASP A 342 -12.64 -3.34 -22.31
C ASP A 342 -12.06 -4.74 -21.99
N PHE A 343 -12.84 -5.81 -22.15
CA PHE A 343 -12.36 -7.19 -21.98
C PHE A 343 -11.32 -7.57 -23.04
N SER A 344 -11.54 -7.18 -24.29
CA SER A 344 -10.60 -7.43 -25.39
C SER A 344 -9.26 -6.75 -25.15
N ARG A 345 -9.28 -5.49 -24.68
CA ARG A 345 -8.08 -4.75 -24.26
C ARG A 345 -7.34 -5.46 -23.13
N PHE A 346 -8.06 -5.93 -22.10
CA PHE A 346 -7.47 -6.73 -21.02
C PHE A 346 -6.76 -7.99 -21.55
N SER A 347 -7.42 -8.72 -22.44
CA SER A 347 -6.87 -9.95 -23.03
C SER A 347 -5.59 -9.64 -23.83
N GLN A 348 -5.61 -8.59 -24.67
CA GLN A 348 -4.46 -8.17 -25.49
C GLN A 348 -3.27 -7.70 -24.66
N GLU A 349 -3.47 -6.82 -23.66
CA GLU A 349 -2.37 -6.36 -22.81
C GLU A 349 -1.81 -7.49 -21.94
N THR A 350 -2.67 -8.44 -21.53
CA THR A 350 -2.23 -9.65 -20.82
C THR A 350 -1.37 -10.54 -21.72
N GLN A 351 -1.79 -10.76 -22.97
CA GLN A 351 -1.02 -11.54 -23.93
C GLN A 351 0.36 -10.90 -24.17
N LYS A 352 0.40 -9.60 -24.42
CA LYS A 352 1.63 -8.84 -24.60
C LYS A 352 2.57 -8.95 -23.38
N GLY A 353 2.02 -8.80 -22.18
CA GLY A 353 2.76 -8.99 -20.93
C GLY A 353 3.33 -10.40 -20.77
N LEU A 354 2.52 -11.42 -21.05
CA LEU A 354 2.94 -12.83 -21.01
C LEU A 354 4.08 -13.11 -21.99
N LEU A 355 3.93 -12.70 -23.26
CA LEU A 355 4.94 -12.94 -24.29
C LEU A 355 6.26 -12.26 -23.94
N HIS A 356 6.21 -11.03 -23.43
CA HIS A 356 7.40 -10.34 -22.94
C HIS A 356 8.06 -11.07 -21.76
N ALA A 357 7.28 -11.51 -20.77
CA ALA A 357 7.78 -12.25 -19.62
C ALA A 357 8.47 -13.56 -20.03
N LEU A 358 7.88 -14.30 -20.97
CA LEU A 358 8.41 -15.59 -21.46
C LEU A 358 9.54 -15.45 -22.50
N GLY A 359 9.79 -14.25 -23.03
CA GLY A 359 10.76 -14.05 -24.12
C GLY A 359 10.29 -14.55 -25.49
N LEU A 360 8.97 -14.63 -25.72
CA LEU A 360 8.35 -15.15 -26.93
C LEU A 360 7.81 -14.02 -27.83
N LYS A 361 7.60 -14.33 -29.10
CA LYS A 361 6.96 -13.43 -30.07
C LYS A 361 5.72 -14.08 -30.68
N GLN A 362 4.68 -13.29 -30.91
CA GLN A 362 3.38 -13.80 -31.36
C GLN A 362 3.46 -14.53 -32.71
N GLU A 363 4.35 -14.08 -33.61
CA GLU A 363 4.49 -14.66 -34.95
C GLU A 363 5.09 -16.08 -34.92
N GLN A 364 5.66 -16.50 -33.79
CA GLN A 364 6.31 -17.81 -33.61
C GLN A 364 5.35 -18.87 -33.04
N LEU A 365 4.11 -18.50 -32.72
CA LEU A 365 3.20 -19.28 -31.88
C LEU A 365 2.02 -19.88 -32.68
N THR A 366 2.31 -20.53 -33.80
CA THR A 366 1.28 -21.14 -34.66
C THR A 366 0.66 -22.42 -34.09
N ALA A 367 1.35 -23.10 -33.17
CA ALA A 367 0.90 -24.34 -32.53
C ALA A 367 0.22 -24.12 -31.16
N THR A 368 -0.04 -22.86 -30.79
CA THR A 368 -0.61 -22.52 -29.47
C THR A 368 -1.73 -21.50 -29.58
N THR A 369 -2.72 -21.65 -28.71
CA THR A 369 -3.80 -20.68 -28.48
C THR A 369 -3.59 -19.96 -27.17
N PHE A 370 -3.81 -18.65 -27.16
CA PHE A 370 -3.79 -17.83 -25.96
C PHE A 370 -5.16 -17.84 -25.27
N PHE A 371 -5.15 -17.92 -23.94
CA PHE A 371 -6.33 -17.79 -23.10
C PHE A 371 -6.06 -16.74 -22.02
N ALA A 372 -7.07 -15.94 -21.68
CA ALA A 372 -7.05 -15.06 -20.53
C ALA A 372 -8.43 -14.94 -19.88
N SER A 373 -8.47 -15.00 -18.56
CA SER A 373 -9.66 -14.83 -17.74
C SER A 373 -9.32 -14.10 -16.44
N LEU A 374 -10.28 -13.36 -15.92
CA LEU A 374 -10.25 -12.81 -14.57
C LEU A 374 -11.02 -13.74 -13.65
N ALA A 375 -10.65 -13.74 -12.38
CA ALA A 375 -11.21 -14.59 -11.35
C ALA A 375 -11.56 -13.74 -10.12
N MET A 376 -12.49 -14.20 -9.28
CA MET A 376 -12.86 -13.46 -8.05
C MET A 376 -11.75 -13.46 -7.00
N SER A 377 -10.72 -14.30 -7.14
CA SER A 377 -9.56 -14.33 -6.25
C SER A 377 -8.41 -15.14 -6.85
N GLY A 378 -7.24 -15.14 -6.21
CA GLY A 378 -6.12 -16.00 -6.59
C GLY A 378 -6.44 -17.50 -6.50
N THR A 379 -7.24 -17.93 -5.52
CA THR A 379 -7.65 -19.35 -5.40
C THR A 379 -8.71 -19.72 -6.44
N ASN A 380 -9.64 -18.81 -6.76
CA ASN A 380 -10.55 -18.99 -7.89
C ASN A 380 -9.79 -19.04 -9.23
N ALA A 381 -8.74 -18.23 -9.39
CA ALA A 381 -7.86 -18.28 -10.56
C ALA A 381 -7.18 -19.65 -10.68
N TYR A 382 -6.69 -20.22 -9.58
CA TYR A 382 -6.16 -21.58 -9.55
C TYR A 382 -7.20 -22.63 -9.98
N VAL A 383 -8.45 -22.52 -9.50
CA VAL A 383 -9.56 -23.42 -9.90
C VAL A 383 -9.79 -23.38 -11.41
N ILE A 384 -9.85 -22.18 -12.00
CA ILE A 384 -10.03 -21.99 -13.46
C ILE A 384 -8.82 -22.55 -14.22
N ALA A 385 -7.60 -22.28 -13.77
CA ALA A 385 -6.37 -22.79 -14.37
C ALA A 385 -6.33 -24.33 -14.38
N MET A 386 -6.68 -24.96 -13.26
CA MET A 386 -6.75 -26.41 -13.14
C MET A 386 -7.90 -27.00 -13.95
N HIS A 387 -9.05 -26.32 -14.03
CA HIS A 387 -10.17 -26.73 -14.89
C HIS A 387 -9.74 -26.77 -16.35
N LEU A 388 -9.09 -25.72 -16.85
CA LEU A 388 -8.52 -25.69 -18.20
C LEU A 388 -7.49 -26.81 -18.38
N ALA A 389 -6.50 -26.93 -17.49
CA ALA A 389 -5.44 -27.94 -17.60
C ALA A 389 -5.99 -29.38 -17.66
N GLN A 390 -7.04 -29.67 -16.88
CA GLN A 390 -7.66 -31.00 -16.83
C GLN A 390 -8.47 -31.36 -18.09
N LYS A 391 -8.77 -30.39 -18.96
CA LYS A 391 -9.40 -30.62 -20.27
C LYS A 391 -8.41 -31.05 -21.35
N MET A 392 -7.11 -31.10 -21.04
CA MET A 392 -6.08 -31.61 -21.95
C MET A 392 -6.39 -33.05 -22.41
N LYS A 393 -6.30 -33.28 -23.71
CA LYS A 393 -6.37 -34.63 -24.31
C LYS A 393 -5.13 -35.42 -23.97
N THR A 394 -5.32 -36.59 -23.34
CA THR A 394 -4.25 -37.57 -23.18
C THR A 394 -4.29 -38.60 -24.31
N LYS A 395 -3.15 -39.18 -24.67
CA LYS A 395 -3.07 -40.26 -25.68
C LYS A 395 -3.95 -41.47 -25.36
N THR A 396 -4.31 -41.64 -24.09
CA THR A 396 -5.14 -42.77 -23.62
C THR A 396 -6.61 -42.38 -23.39
N HIS A 397 -6.99 -41.12 -23.66
CA HIS A 397 -8.29 -40.53 -23.34
C HIS A 397 -8.70 -40.66 -21.86
N LYS A 398 -7.74 -40.90 -20.97
CA LYS A 398 -7.94 -40.89 -19.51
C LYS A 398 -7.75 -39.49 -18.95
N LYS A 399 -8.25 -39.27 -17.73
CA LYS A 399 -8.01 -38.03 -16.99
C LYS A 399 -6.51 -37.75 -16.87
N PRO A 400 -6.06 -36.50 -17.11
CA PRO A 400 -4.67 -36.12 -16.93
C PRO A 400 -4.16 -36.41 -15.52
N LYS A 401 -2.94 -36.94 -15.43
CA LYS A 401 -2.20 -37.16 -14.19
C LYS A 401 -1.50 -35.88 -13.76
N ILE A 402 -1.54 -35.57 -12.47
CA ILE A 402 -1.02 -34.31 -11.90
C ILE A 402 0.16 -34.64 -10.98
N LYS A 403 1.24 -33.87 -11.09
CA LYS A 403 2.38 -33.88 -10.16
C LYS A 403 2.60 -32.46 -9.63
N ILE A 404 2.81 -32.34 -8.32
CA ILE A 404 3.06 -31.05 -7.66
C ILE A 404 4.55 -30.96 -7.36
N PHE A 405 5.19 -29.84 -7.70
CA PHE A 405 6.60 -29.58 -7.41
C PHE A 405 6.74 -28.50 -6.34
N GLY A 406 7.48 -28.82 -5.27
CA GLY A 406 7.56 -27.99 -4.08
C GLY A 406 6.32 -28.16 -3.21
N THR A 407 6.06 -27.16 -2.36
CA THR A 407 4.80 -27.04 -1.64
C THR A 407 3.90 -26.02 -2.32
N ASN A 408 2.61 -26.13 -2.04
CA ASN A 408 1.60 -25.18 -2.47
C ASN A 408 1.04 -24.44 -1.25
N TYR A 409 0.27 -23.38 -1.50
CA TYR A 409 -0.65 -22.85 -0.51
C TYR A 409 -1.61 -23.94 -0.03
N TYR A 410 -1.90 -23.98 1.27
CA TYR A 410 -2.73 -25.01 1.90
C TYR A 410 -4.09 -25.15 1.20
N GLU A 411 -4.66 -24.06 0.67
CA GLU A 411 -5.92 -24.06 -0.09
C GLU A 411 -5.88 -25.00 -1.31
N PHE A 412 -4.72 -25.13 -1.97
CA PHE A 412 -4.59 -25.93 -3.19
C PHE A 412 -4.59 -27.43 -2.91
N ASP A 413 -4.13 -27.84 -1.73
CA ASP A 413 -4.11 -29.25 -1.32
C ASP A 413 -5.53 -29.82 -1.14
N PHE A 414 -6.49 -28.96 -0.78
CA PHE A 414 -7.91 -29.33 -0.75
C PHE A 414 -8.54 -29.47 -2.14
N LEU A 415 -8.04 -28.73 -3.13
CA LEU A 415 -8.62 -28.64 -4.47
C LEU A 415 -8.06 -29.68 -5.44
N THR A 416 -6.76 -29.99 -5.31
CA THR A 416 -6.02 -30.83 -6.25
C THR A 416 -5.37 -32.01 -5.55
N LYS A 417 -5.69 -33.22 -6.01
CA LYS A 417 -5.07 -34.45 -5.52
C LYS A 417 -3.93 -34.87 -6.46
N GLU A 418 -2.73 -34.99 -5.91
CA GLU A 418 -1.57 -35.47 -6.65
C GLU A 418 -1.74 -36.93 -7.09
N SER A 419 -1.25 -37.25 -8.29
CA SER A 419 -1.06 -38.61 -8.74
C SER A 419 0.37 -39.06 -8.43
N LYS A 420 0.56 -40.20 -7.76
CA LYS A 420 1.90 -40.75 -7.40
C LYS A 420 2.74 -41.23 -8.61
N SER A 421 2.50 -40.71 -9.82
CA SER A 421 3.05 -41.22 -11.09
C SER A 421 4.21 -40.36 -11.57
N SER A 422 5.33 -40.99 -11.92
CA SER A 422 6.46 -40.34 -12.60
C SER A 422 6.11 -39.83 -14.00
N ASP A 423 5.08 -40.38 -14.64
CA ASP A 423 4.57 -39.97 -15.96
C ASP A 423 3.34 -39.03 -15.86
N ALA A 424 3.47 -37.88 -15.19
CA ALA A 424 2.38 -36.90 -15.11
C ALA A 424 2.15 -36.16 -16.44
N ASP A 425 0.94 -35.67 -16.66
CA ASP A 425 0.51 -34.85 -17.81
C ASP A 425 0.52 -33.35 -17.47
N ILE A 426 0.30 -33.04 -16.18
CA ILE A 426 0.23 -31.69 -15.63
C ILE A 426 1.24 -31.57 -14.50
N PHE A 427 2.08 -30.54 -14.55
CA PHE A 427 2.91 -30.09 -13.44
C PHE A 427 2.28 -28.86 -12.80
N VAL A 428 2.23 -28.82 -11.48
CA VAL A 428 1.81 -27.64 -10.71
C VAL A 428 3.01 -27.16 -9.89
N LEU A 429 3.31 -25.86 -9.95
CA LEU A 429 4.42 -25.27 -9.21
C LEU A 429 4.13 -23.84 -8.78
N CYS A 430 4.79 -23.40 -7.70
CA CYS A 430 4.93 -21.99 -7.35
C CYS A 430 6.31 -21.50 -7.79
N SER A 431 6.35 -20.45 -8.61
CA SER A 431 7.59 -19.92 -9.18
C SER A 431 8.22 -18.79 -8.36
N GLY A 432 7.57 -18.38 -7.27
CA GLY A 432 8.00 -17.26 -6.43
C GLY A 432 8.22 -17.66 -4.98
N PRO A 433 8.84 -16.80 -4.16
CA PRO A 433 9.07 -17.08 -2.76
C PRO A 433 7.77 -17.28 -1.96
N MET A 434 7.80 -18.22 -1.02
CA MET A 434 6.73 -18.49 -0.05
C MET A 434 7.31 -18.81 1.33
N VAL A 435 6.69 -18.28 2.38
CA VAL A 435 7.03 -18.63 3.77
C VAL A 435 6.07 -19.69 4.26
N MET A 436 6.60 -20.74 4.88
CA MET A 436 5.87 -21.80 5.56
C MET A 436 6.52 -22.08 6.92
N GLU A 437 5.95 -22.97 7.72
CA GLU A 437 6.48 -23.38 9.03
C GLU A 437 7.96 -23.80 9.01
N LYS A 438 8.38 -24.51 7.95
CA LYS A 438 9.77 -25.00 7.78
C LYS A 438 10.75 -23.95 7.24
N GLY A 439 10.26 -22.74 6.97
CA GLY A 439 11.04 -21.62 6.46
C GLY A 439 10.58 -21.12 5.08
N LEU A 440 11.48 -20.41 4.40
CA LEU A 440 11.27 -19.76 3.12
C LEU A 440 11.65 -20.68 1.96
N ILE A 441 10.69 -20.95 1.08
CA ILE A 441 10.92 -21.58 -0.22
C ILE A 441 11.20 -20.46 -1.23
N PRO A 442 12.32 -20.48 -1.97
CA PRO A 442 12.63 -19.44 -2.97
C PRO A 442 11.68 -19.38 -4.18
N GLY A 443 10.99 -20.48 -4.49
CA GLY A 443 10.23 -20.67 -5.73
C GLY A 443 10.95 -21.63 -6.68
N ILE A 444 10.20 -22.21 -7.62
CA ILE A 444 10.70 -23.15 -8.63
C ILE A 444 11.09 -22.42 -9.92
N ASP A 445 12.32 -22.62 -10.37
CA ASP A 445 12.80 -22.21 -11.68
C ASP A 445 12.23 -23.14 -12.76
N ILE A 446 11.41 -22.56 -13.64
CA ILE A 446 10.76 -23.29 -14.73
C ILE A 446 11.78 -23.85 -15.74
N ASN A 447 12.86 -23.14 -16.03
CA ASN A 447 13.87 -23.61 -16.98
C ASN A 447 14.58 -24.84 -16.44
N CYS A 448 15.00 -24.77 -15.18
CA CYS A 448 15.65 -25.89 -14.50
C CYS A 448 14.73 -27.12 -14.47
N LEU A 449 13.48 -26.95 -14.05
CA LEU A 449 12.49 -28.02 -14.01
C LEU A 449 12.27 -28.67 -15.38
N ILE A 450 12.04 -27.88 -16.43
CA ILE A 450 11.71 -28.40 -17.76
C ILE A 450 12.91 -29.05 -18.44
N LYS A 451 14.12 -28.49 -18.27
CA LYS A 451 15.34 -29.12 -18.78
C LYS A 451 15.53 -30.51 -18.19
N GLU A 452 15.40 -30.66 -16.88
CA GLU A 452 15.59 -31.95 -16.20
C GLU A 452 14.46 -32.95 -16.45
N GLU A 453 13.19 -32.53 -16.32
CA GLU A 453 12.06 -33.47 -16.39
C GLU A 453 11.58 -33.75 -17.83
N VAL A 454 11.90 -32.89 -18.80
CA VAL A 454 11.45 -33.02 -20.19
C VAL A 454 12.61 -33.24 -21.15
N ILE A 455 13.56 -32.31 -21.23
CA ILE A 455 14.59 -32.30 -22.28
C ILE A 455 15.62 -33.41 -22.05
N HIS A 456 16.27 -33.43 -20.88
CA HIS A 456 17.29 -34.43 -20.52
C HIS A 456 16.73 -35.85 -20.45
N ARG A 457 15.48 -36.00 -20.01
CA ARG A 457 14.78 -37.31 -20.01
C ARG A 457 14.26 -37.73 -21.38
N GLY A 458 14.44 -36.90 -22.42
CA GLY A 458 13.97 -37.21 -23.77
C GLY A 458 12.45 -37.41 -23.86
N ARG A 459 11.69 -36.76 -22.98
CA ARG A 459 10.23 -36.92 -22.93
C ARG A 459 9.61 -36.45 -24.24
N LYS A 460 8.84 -37.33 -24.88
CA LYS A 460 8.06 -37.03 -26.10
C LYS A 460 6.56 -36.84 -25.85
N LYS A 461 6.13 -36.99 -24.60
CA LYS A 461 4.75 -36.82 -24.18
C LYS A 461 4.52 -35.33 -23.88
N PRO A 462 3.41 -34.74 -24.37
CA PRO A 462 3.13 -33.34 -24.10
C PRO A 462 2.99 -33.08 -22.60
N LEU A 463 3.18 -31.83 -22.22
CA LEU A 463 3.16 -31.40 -20.82
C LEU A 463 2.43 -30.07 -20.69
N THR A 464 1.56 -29.96 -19.69
CA THR A 464 1.01 -28.68 -19.24
C THR A 464 1.63 -28.31 -17.91
N VAL A 465 2.05 -27.05 -17.74
CA VAL A 465 2.55 -26.53 -16.46
C VAL A 465 1.60 -25.44 -15.98
N VAL A 466 1.07 -25.62 -14.78
CA VAL A 466 0.27 -24.64 -14.05
C VAL A 466 1.19 -23.93 -13.05
N ILE A 467 1.28 -22.61 -13.15
CA ILE A 467 2.27 -21.79 -12.45
C ILE A 467 1.55 -20.74 -11.60
N ASP A 468 1.81 -20.74 -10.30
CA ASP A 468 1.47 -19.59 -9.44
C ASP A 468 2.55 -18.50 -9.60
N THR A 469 2.11 -17.29 -9.97
CA THR A 469 2.98 -16.11 -10.11
C THR A 469 2.67 -14.99 -9.13
N THR A 470 1.83 -15.24 -8.12
CA THR A 470 1.43 -14.23 -7.11
C THR A 470 2.65 -13.55 -6.49
N THR A 471 3.68 -14.33 -6.14
CA THR A 471 4.95 -13.84 -5.60
C THR A 471 6.11 -13.99 -6.59
N THR A 472 5.87 -14.05 -7.91
CA THR A 472 6.95 -14.21 -8.91
C THR A 472 7.23 -12.93 -9.66
N LEU A 473 8.50 -12.53 -9.78
CA LEU A 473 8.88 -11.46 -10.72
C LEU A 473 8.84 -12.00 -12.15
N TYR A 474 8.21 -11.27 -13.08
CA TYR A 474 8.02 -11.72 -14.45
C TYR A 474 9.32 -12.00 -15.19
N LYS A 475 10.42 -11.34 -14.82
CA LYS A 475 11.76 -11.66 -15.35
C LYS A 475 12.19 -13.11 -15.06
N ASN A 476 11.67 -13.73 -13.98
CA ASN A 476 12.00 -15.11 -13.59
C ASN A 476 11.16 -16.14 -14.37
N LEU A 477 10.22 -15.70 -15.20
CA LEU A 477 9.47 -16.54 -16.13
C LEU A 477 10.13 -16.60 -17.52
N HIS A 478 11.21 -15.84 -17.75
CA HIS A 478 11.89 -15.81 -19.03
C HIS A 478 12.44 -17.19 -19.38
N LEU A 479 11.98 -17.72 -20.53
CA LEU A 479 12.31 -19.08 -20.93
C LEU A 479 13.63 -19.11 -21.71
N ASP A 480 14.44 -20.12 -21.45
CA ASP A 480 15.63 -20.41 -22.23
C ASP A 480 15.26 -20.87 -23.66
N PRO A 481 16.14 -20.68 -24.67
CA PRO A 481 15.79 -20.93 -26.07
C PRO A 481 15.28 -22.34 -26.37
N ASP A 482 15.81 -23.36 -25.70
CA ASP A 482 15.37 -24.76 -25.83
C ASP A 482 13.99 -24.99 -25.23
N VAL A 483 13.69 -24.38 -24.08
CA VAL A 483 12.35 -24.41 -23.45
C VAL A 483 11.35 -23.63 -24.29
N GLN A 484 11.73 -22.49 -24.87
CA GLN A 484 10.89 -21.72 -25.80
C GLN A 484 10.49 -22.57 -27.03
N ASN A 485 11.40 -23.39 -27.55
CA ASN A 485 11.10 -24.24 -28.71
C ASN A 485 9.99 -25.25 -28.39
N LEU A 486 9.96 -25.81 -27.19
CA LEU A 486 8.87 -26.70 -26.76
C LEU A 486 7.51 -26.00 -26.76
N VAL A 487 7.45 -24.72 -26.40
CA VAL A 487 6.22 -23.92 -26.47
C VAL A 487 5.83 -23.66 -27.92
N LYS A 488 6.79 -23.23 -28.77
CA LYS A 488 6.56 -22.95 -30.20
C LYS A 488 6.05 -24.17 -30.97
N GLU A 489 6.55 -25.35 -30.63
CA GLU A 489 6.14 -26.64 -31.21
C GLU A 489 4.81 -27.18 -30.63
N GLY A 490 4.24 -26.53 -29.61
CA GLY A 490 3.02 -27.00 -28.93
C GLY A 490 3.25 -28.22 -28.01
N ALA A 491 4.51 -28.60 -27.75
CA ALA A 491 4.87 -29.70 -26.84
C ALA A 491 4.75 -29.31 -25.36
N LEU A 492 4.88 -28.02 -25.04
CA LEU A 492 4.75 -27.45 -23.70
C LEU A 492 3.65 -26.39 -23.67
N SER A 493 2.63 -26.61 -22.84
CA SER A 493 1.59 -25.62 -22.52
C SER A 493 1.86 -25.00 -21.16
N LEU A 494 1.69 -23.68 -21.05
CA LEU A 494 1.91 -22.92 -19.82
C LEU A 494 0.62 -22.19 -19.44
N ILE A 495 0.11 -22.45 -18.24
CA ILE A 495 -1.07 -21.78 -17.67
C ILE A 495 -0.62 -21.11 -16.37
N ILE A 496 -0.72 -19.79 -16.32
CA ILE A 496 -0.32 -18.97 -15.18
C ILE A 496 -1.57 -18.50 -14.45
N HIS A 497 -1.51 -18.50 -13.12
CA HIS A 497 -2.49 -17.83 -12.28
C HIS A 497 -1.81 -16.94 -11.23
N GLU A 498 -2.47 -15.85 -10.86
CA GLU A 498 -2.00 -14.95 -9.83
C GLU A 498 -3.14 -14.26 -9.07
N SER A 499 -2.89 -13.90 -7.82
CA SER A 499 -3.74 -12.98 -7.07
C SER A 499 -3.37 -11.53 -7.39
N LEU A 500 -4.32 -10.74 -7.89
CA LEU A 500 -4.12 -9.30 -8.10
C LEU A 500 -4.29 -8.50 -6.79
N GLN A 501 -4.86 -9.07 -5.74
CA GLN A 501 -5.12 -8.37 -4.48
C GLN A 501 -3.85 -7.82 -3.82
N LYS A 502 -2.72 -8.53 -3.93
CA LYS A 502 -1.46 -8.13 -3.25
C LYS A 502 -0.80 -6.97 -3.99
N PHE A 503 -0.33 -7.22 -5.21
CA PHE A 503 0.40 -6.22 -5.99
C PHE A 503 -0.48 -5.57 -7.06
N GLY A 504 -1.33 -6.37 -7.72
CA GLY A 504 -2.07 -6.03 -8.95
C GLY A 504 -3.21 -5.02 -8.85
N LEU A 505 -3.57 -4.57 -7.64
CA LEU A 505 -4.58 -3.53 -7.39
C LEU A 505 -3.98 -2.27 -6.75
N LEU A 506 -2.68 -2.00 -7.00
CA LEU A 506 -1.96 -0.84 -6.47
C LEU A 506 -2.03 -0.73 -4.94
N HIS A 507 -2.06 -1.88 -4.25
CA HIS A 507 -2.18 -1.98 -2.78
C HIS A 507 -3.44 -1.33 -2.20
N THR A 508 -4.46 -1.16 -3.03
CA THR A 508 -5.69 -0.48 -2.61
C THR A 508 -6.70 -1.44 -1.99
N ASP A 509 -6.53 -2.76 -2.15
CA ASP A 509 -7.51 -3.79 -1.79
C ASP A 509 -8.92 -3.48 -2.33
N GLN A 510 -9.02 -2.69 -3.40
CA GLN A 510 -10.29 -2.17 -3.88
C GLN A 510 -11.17 -3.25 -4.48
N ALA A 511 -10.65 -4.42 -4.84
CA ALA A 511 -11.44 -5.50 -5.39
C ALA A 511 -10.86 -6.85 -4.99
N GLN A 512 -11.69 -7.87 -5.01
CA GLN A 512 -11.22 -9.24 -4.98
C GLN A 512 -11.04 -9.74 -6.41
N CYS A 513 -9.78 -9.85 -6.83
CA CYS A 513 -9.49 -10.25 -8.19
C CYS A 513 -8.25 -11.14 -8.26
N GLY A 514 -8.36 -12.21 -9.04
CA GLY A 514 -7.26 -13.01 -9.55
C GLY A 514 -7.28 -13.01 -11.07
N LYS A 515 -6.25 -13.60 -11.66
CA LYS A 515 -6.06 -13.60 -13.10
C LYS A 515 -5.51 -14.95 -13.54
N VAL A 516 -6.00 -15.46 -14.67
CA VAL A 516 -5.51 -16.68 -15.33
C VAL A 516 -5.17 -16.34 -16.76
N PHE A 517 -4.01 -16.78 -17.23
CA PHE A 517 -3.61 -16.58 -18.62
C PHE A 517 -2.61 -17.64 -19.04
N GLY A 518 -2.56 -17.99 -20.32
CA GLY A 518 -1.67 -19.05 -20.76
C GLY A 518 -1.57 -19.22 -22.27
N LEU A 519 -0.56 -20.00 -22.66
CA LEU A 519 -0.36 -20.50 -24.01
C LEU A 519 -0.56 -22.01 -23.98
N CYS A 520 -1.59 -22.49 -24.67
CA CYS A 520 -1.97 -23.89 -24.67
C CYS A 520 -1.87 -24.47 -26.08
N SER A 521 -1.45 -25.73 -26.20
CA SER A 521 -1.30 -26.41 -27.49
C SER A 521 -2.62 -26.55 -28.23
N THR A 522 -2.64 -26.23 -29.53
CA THR A 522 -3.81 -26.45 -30.40
C THR A 522 -4.06 -27.92 -30.72
N GLU A 523 -3.05 -28.78 -30.55
CA GLU A 523 -3.18 -30.23 -30.77
C GLU A 523 -3.88 -30.92 -29.59
N PHE A 524 -3.51 -30.54 -28.36
CA PHE A 524 -3.94 -31.25 -27.15
C PHE A 524 -5.17 -30.65 -26.46
N PHE A 525 -5.62 -29.47 -26.89
CA PHE A 525 -6.82 -28.84 -26.35
C PHE A 525 -7.80 -28.57 -27.49
N ASP A 526 -9.06 -28.93 -27.28
CA ASP A 526 -10.13 -28.66 -28.25
C ASP A 526 -10.39 -27.16 -28.36
N GLU A 527 -10.56 -26.67 -29.60
CA GLU A 527 -10.90 -25.28 -29.87
C GLU A 527 -12.20 -24.86 -29.15
N GLU A 528 -13.18 -25.76 -29.09
CA GLU A 528 -14.46 -25.52 -28.39
C GLU A 528 -14.30 -25.32 -26.88
N VAL A 529 -13.31 -25.97 -26.25
CA VAL A 529 -13.01 -25.74 -24.81
C VAL A 529 -12.54 -24.30 -24.59
N PHE A 530 -11.70 -23.76 -25.47
CA PHE A 530 -11.27 -22.37 -25.37
C PHE A 530 -12.40 -21.39 -25.65
N LYS A 531 -13.22 -21.65 -26.67
CA LYS A 531 -14.38 -20.81 -26.97
C LYS A 531 -15.35 -20.73 -25.80
N GLU A 532 -15.66 -21.87 -25.19
CA GLU A 532 -16.53 -21.97 -24.01
C GLU A 532 -15.95 -21.15 -22.83
N LEU A 533 -14.71 -21.43 -22.43
CA LEU A 533 -14.09 -20.76 -21.28
C LEU A 533 -13.89 -19.26 -21.52
N GLN A 534 -13.53 -18.85 -22.73
CA GLN A 534 -13.36 -17.43 -23.08
C GLN A 534 -14.72 -16.70 -23.07
N GLN A 535 -15.78 -17.35 -23.55
CA GLN A 535 -17.13 -16.81 -23.51
C GLN A 535 -17.64 -16.69 -22.07
N ASN A 536 -17.40 -17.70 -21.24
CA ASN A 536 -17.72 -17.67 -19.81
C ASN A 536 -16.94 -16.56 -19.10
N ALA A 537 -15.66 -16.38 -19.42
CA ALA A 537 -14.83 -15.31 -18.86
C ALA A 537 -15.35 -13.92 -19.22
N LEU A 538 -15.84 -13.74 -20.45
CA LEU A 538 -16.47 -12.49 -20.87
C LEU A 538 -17.78 -12.24 -20.10
N ILE A 539 -18.62 -13.27 -19.91
CA ILE A 539 -19.87 -13.15 -19.15
C ILE A 539 -19.58 -12.80 -17.69
N ASP A 540 -18.64 -13.50 -17.06
CA ASP A 540 -18.20 -13.23 -15.69
C ASP A 540 -17.72 -11.77 -15.57
N PHE A 541 -16.85 -11.31 -16.48
CA PHE A 541 -16.36 -9.93 -16.52
C PHE A 541 -17.48 -8.89 -16.63
N ILE A 542 -18.49 -9.15 -17.47
CA ILE A 542 -19.62 -8.23 -17.67
C ILE A 542 -20.46 -8.09 -16.40
N ASN A 543 -20.68 -9.20 -15.69
CA ASN A 543 -21.62 -9.26 -14.57
C ASN A 543 -21.02 -8.79 -13.24
N HIS A 544 -19.70 -8.90 -13.06
CA HIS A 544 -19.05 -8.67 -11.76
C HIS A 544 -18.19 -7.40 -11.76
N VAL A 545 -18.35 -6.56 -10.74
CA VAL A 545 -17.63 -5.27 -10.69
C VAL A 545 -16.17 -5.46 -10.30
N ASP A 546 -15.86 -6.41 -9.42
CA ASP A 546 -14.49 -6.71 -9.02
C ASP A 546 -13.59 -7.04 -10.23
N LEU A 547 -14.13 -7.80 -11.19
CA LEU A 547 -13.42 -8.17 -12.40
C LEU A 547 -13.20 -6.96 -13.32
N ARG A 548 -14.19 -6.05 -13.42
CA ARG A 548 -14.03 -4.79 -14.16
C ARG A 548 -12.95 -3.89 -13.55
N ILE A 549 -12.89 -3.79 -12.23
CA ILE A 549 -11.85 -3.04 -11.51
C ILE A 549 -10.47 -3.67 -11.76
N GLY A 550 -10.35 -4.99 -11.59
CA GLY A 550 -9.11 -5.72 -11.83
C GLY A 550 -8.61 -5.60 -13.27
N ALA A 551 -9.51 -5.74 -14.26
CA ALA A 551 -9.20 -5.55 -15.67
C ALA A 551 -8.69 -4.13 -15.95
N TYR A 552 -9.36 -3.12 -15.41
CA TYR A 552 -9.03 -1.73 -15.64
C TYR A 552 -7.63 -1.40 -15.10
N ILE A 553 -7.33 -1.79 -13.87
CA ILE A 553 -6.00 -1.53 -13.28
C ILE A 553 -4.94 -2.37 -13.99
N SER A 554 -5.18 -3.67 -14.21
CA SER A 554 -4.22 -4.54 -14.89
C SER A 554 -3.89 -4.05 -16.31
N SER A 555 -4.88 -3.62 -17.09
CA SER A 555 -4.66 -3.18 -18.48
C SER A 555 -3.86 -1.88 -18.55
N ASN A 556 -4.09 -0.97 -17.61
CA ASN A 556 -3.48 0.36 -17.65
C ASN A 556 -2.16 0.46 -16.88
N CYS A 557 -1.91 -0.44 -15.91
CA CYS A 557 -0.79 -0.33 -14.98
C CYS A 557 0.10 -1.57 -14.89
N SER A 558 -0.13 -2.64 -15.67
CA SER A 558 0.64 -3.92 -15.58
C SER A 558 2.15 -3.75 -15.38
N GLN A 559 2.80 -2.96 -16.25
CA GLN A 559 4.25 -2.73 -16.14
C GLN A 559 4.65 -2.01 -14.85
N VAL A 560 3.89 -0.99 -14.45
CA VAL A 560 4.19 -0.22 -13.23
C VAL A 560 3.95 -1.06 -11.98
N LEU A 561 2.95 -1.94 -12.00
CA LEU A 561 2.69 -2.92 -10.94
C LEU A 561 3.87 -3.87 -10.77
N GLU A 562 4.45 -4.34 -11.88
CA GLU A 562 5.66 -5.17 -11.84
C GLU A 562 6.88 -4.39 -11.30
N GLU A 563 7.05 -3.11 -11.67
CA GLU A 563 8.11 -2.27 -11.11
C GLU A 563 7.95 -2.03 -9.60
N ILE A 564 6.70 -1.89 -9.13
CA ILE A 564 6.36 -1.77 -7.70
C ILE A 564 6.67 -3.11 -6.99
N LYS A 565 6.24 -4.24 -7.55
CA LYS A 565 6.57 -5.58 -7.04
C LYS A 565 8.10 -5.78 -6.96
N GLN A 566 8.85 -5.40 -7.99
CA GLN A 566 10.31 -5.46 -7.98
C GLN A 566 10.93 -4.61 -6.85
N GLN A 567 10.36 -3.44 -6.54
CA GLN A 567 10.83 -2.61 -5.42
C GLN A 567 10.59 -3.28 -4.06
N HIS A 568 9.44 -3.93 -3.87
CA HIS A 568 9.17 -4.74 -2.68
C HIS A 568 10.22 -5.83 -2.49
N PHE A 569 10.59 -6.54 -3.57
CA PHE A 569 11.61 -7.60 -3.55
C PHE A 569 12.97 -7.05 -3.16
N VAL A 570 13.38 -5.93 -3.76
CA VAL A 570 14.65 -5.27 -3.43
C VAL A 570 14.69 -4.85 -1.96
N ASN A 571 13.62 -4.22 -1.45
CA ASN A 571 13.55 -3.77 -0.06
C ASN A 571 13.54 -4.95 0.93
N GLY A 572 12.83 -6.03 0.60
CA GLY A 572 12.84 -7.29 1.38
C GLY A 572 14.23 -7.92 1.45
N ALA A 573 14.93 -8.01 0.31
CA ALA A 573 16.29 -8.52 0.26
C ALA A 573 17.27 -7.66 1.06
N LEU A 574 17.16 -6.32 0.98
CA LEU A 574 17.99 -5.40 1.78
C LEU A 574 17.83 -5.65 3.29
N LEU A 575 16.60 -5.76 3.79
CA LEU A 575 16.35 -6.06 5.19
C LEU A 575 16.90 -7.43 5.58
N LYS A 576 16.56 -8.48 4.82
CA LYS A 576 17.01 -9.85 5.08
C LYS A 576 18.53 -9.94 5.18
N ASN A 577 19.23 -9.35 4.22
CA ASN A 577 20.70 -9.40 4.14
C ASN A 577 21.35 -8.63 5.28
N MET A 578 20.76 -7.50 5.67
CA MET A 578 21.24 -6.74 6.82
C MET A 578 21.13 -7.56 8.11
N LEU A 579 19.95 -8.11 8.39
CA LEU A 579 19.70 -8.89 9.61
C LEU A 579 20.53 -10.17 9.66
N THR A 580 20.70 -10.85 8.52
CA THR A 580 21.55 -12.05 8.42
C THR A 580 23.02 -11.70 8.65
N ARG A 581 23.53 -10.62 8.02
CA ARG A 581 24.93 -10.17 8.19
C ARG A 581 25.26 -9.80 9.65
N ALA A 582 24.27 -9.28 10.37
CA ALA A 582 24.39 -8.96 11.77
C ALA A 582 24.15 -10.15 12.71
N ASN A 583 23.93 -11.36 12.17
CA ASN A 583 23.59 -12.58 12.92
C ASN A 583 22.36 -12.41 13.83
N LEU A 584 21.38 -11.61 13.40
CA LEU A 584 20.15 -11.35 14.15
C LEU A 584 19.03 -12.32 13.79
N ILE A 585 19.10 -12.90 12.58
CA ILE A 585 18.22 -13.96 12.12
C ILE A 585 19.04 -15.02 11.41
N GLU A 586 18.57 -16.25 11.46
CA GLU A 586 19.05 -17.35 10.62
C GLU A 586 17.98 -17.66 9.57
N PRO A 587 18.13 -17.20 8.32
CA PRO A 587 17.13 -17.46 7.29
C PRO A 587 17.06 -18.96 6.99
N GLN A 588 15.94 -19.59 7.31
CA GLN A 588 15.69 -20.98 6.99
C GLN A 588 15.22 -21.09 5.54
N VAL A 589 16.15 -21.30 4.61
CA VAL A 589 15.81 -21.51 3.18
C VAL A 589 15.61 -22.99 2.91
N VAL A 590 14.40 -23.36 2.51
CA VAL A 590 14.05 -24.74 2.14
C VAL A 590 14.63 -25.04 0.76
N LYS A 591 15.60 -25.96 0.70
CA LYS A 591 16.27 -26.33 -0.56
C LYS A 591 15.37 -27.21 -1.41
N HIS A 592 15.37 -26.95 -2.73
CA HIS A 592 14.70 -27.78 -3.73
C HIS A 592 15.60 -27.93 -4.97
N PRO A 593 15.61 -29.10 -5.66
CA PRO A 593 16.48 -29.32 -6.83
C PRO A 593 16.31 -28.29 -7.95
N TYR A 594 15.10 -27.76 -8.09
CA TYR A 594 14.72 -26.80 -9.13
C TYR A 594 14.49 -25.39 -8.55
N MET A 595 15.10 -25.03 -7.42
CA MET A 595 14.84 -23.73 -6.79
C MET A 595 15.45 -22.56 -7.59
N LEU A 596 14.82 -21.38 -7.51
CA LEU A 596 15.46 -20.13 -7.93
C LEU A 596 16.76 -19.92 -7.15
N SER A 597 17.83 -19.65 -7.87
CA SER A 597 19.19 -19.62 -7.31
C SER A 597 19.58 -18.28 -6.71
N ASN A 598 18.87 -17.18 -7.02
CA ASN A 598 19.26 -15.84 -6.60
C ASN A 598 18.71 -15.49 -5.20
N PRO A 599 19.54 -15.49 -4.13
CA PRO A 599 19.08 -15.14 -2.80
C PRO A 599 18.68 -13.66 -2.68
N GLU A 600 19.17 -12.78 -3.56
CA GLU A 600 18.84 -11.33 -3.56
C GLU A 600 17.43 -11.04 -4.08
N GLU A 601 16.67 -12.07 -4.44
CA GLU A 601 15.28 -11.96 -4.91
C GLU A 601 14.29 -12.58 -3.92
N LEU A 602 14.75 -12.87 -2.70
CA LEU A 602 13.89 -13.30 -1.61
C LEU A 602 13.14 -12.09 -1.05
N TYR A 603 11.89 -11.93 -1.47
CA TYR A 603 11.00 -10.86 -1.03
C TYR A 603 10.71 -10.91 0.47
N PHE A 604 10.47 -12.09 1.02
CA PHE A 604 10.11 -12.25 2.43
C PHE A 604 11.35 -12.37 3.31
N VAL A 605 11.28 -11.73 4.48
CA VAL A 605 12.16 -12.04 5.61
C VAL A 605 11.38 -12.96 6.54
N ASN A 606 11.97 -14.07 6.96
CA ASN A 606 11.35 -14.98 7.92
C ASN A 606 12.31 -15.35 9.03
N PHE A 607 11.76 -15.64 10.21
CA PHE A 607 12.50 -16.18 11.33
C PHE A 607 11.56 -16.91 12.31
N ASP A 608 12.15 -17.82 13.07
CA ASP A 608 11.52 -18.49 14.20
C ASP A 608 11.46 -17.49 15.39
N PRO A 609 10.25 -17.11 15.87
CA PRO A 609 10.10 -16.11 16.92
C PRO A 609 10.72 -16.56 18.25
N GLU A 610 10.79 -17.87 18.53
CA GLU A 610 11.42 -18.39 19.75
C GLU A 610 12.94 -18.30 19.69
N LYS A 611 13.54 -18.44 18.50
CA LYS A 611 15.00 -18.29 18.32
C LYS A 611 15.45 -16.84 18.20
N ALA A 612 14.58 -15.94 17.73
CA ALA A 612 14.90 -14.54 17.47
C ALA A 612 14.03 -13.57 18.30
N LYS A 613 13.89 -13.83 19.61
CA LYS A 613 12.99 -13.08 20.51
C LYS A 613 13.19 -11.56 20.51
N SER A 614 14.45 -11.09 20.44
CA SER A 614 14.75 -9.66 20.41
C SER A 614 14.27 -9.00 19.11
N ILE A 615 14.45 -9.68 17.96
CA ILE A 615 13.95 -9.21 16.67
C ILE A 615 12.42 -9.28 16.61
N GLU A 616 11.83 -10.34 17.14
CA GLU A 616 10.39 -10.47 17.27
C GLU A 616 9.80 -9.30 18.07
N THR A 617 10.40 -8.97 19.21
CA THR A 617 10.00 -7.82 20.04
C THR A 617 10.20 -6.49 19.30
N ALA A 618 11.35 -6.30 18.65
CA ALA A 618 11.68 -5.09 17.90
C ALA A 618 10.69 -4.85 16.74
N THR A 619 10.37 -5.90 15.97
CA THR A 619 9.47 -5.81 14.82
C THR A 619 8.02 -5.62 15.26
N ASN A 620 7.59 -6.18 16.39
CA ASN A 620 6.27 -5.90 16.98
C ASN A 620 6.10 -4.43 17.39
N ILE A 621 7.18 -3.77 17.78
CA ILE A 621 7.18 -2.35 18.13
C ILE A 621 7.13 -1.46 16.88
N ILE A 622 7.89 -1.82 15.84
CA ILE A 622 8.14 -0.94 14.68
C ILE A 622 7.18 -1.20 13.51
N LEU A 623 6.73 -2.44 13.32
CA LEU A 623 5.94 -2.86 12.17
C LEU A 623 4.50 -3.20 12.57
N GLU A 624 3.59 -2.95 11.65
CA GLU A 624 2.18 -3.29 11.82
C GLU A 624 1.96 -4.78 11.61
N SER A 625 1.26 -5.43 12.55
CA SER A 625 0.80 -6.82 12.37
C SER A 625 -0.40 -6.87 11.44
N ARG A 626 -0.30 -7.70 10.39
CA ARG A 626 -1.36 -7.95 9.41
C ARG A 626 -1.40 -9.42 9.00
N ASP A 627 -2.59 -9.88 8.64
CA ASP A 627 -2.81 -11.23 8.09
C ASP A 627 -2.37 -11.35 6.61
N SER A 628 -1.84 -10.27 5.99
CA SER A 628 -1.51 -10.20 4.56
C SER A 628 -0.24 -9.40 4.26
N PHE A 629 0.45 -9.75 3.18
CA PHE A 629 1.61 -9.03 2.64
C PHE A 629 1.26 -8.15 1.43
N GLY A 630 2.24 -7.35 0.98
CA GLY A 630 2.19 -6.62 -0.28
C GLY A 630 1.32 -5.37 -0.23
N HIS A 631 1.32 -4.63 0.88
CA HIS A 631 0.48 -3.46 1.09
C HIS A 631 1.26 -2.15 1.05
N PHE A 632 0.57 -1.01 1.26
CA PHE A 632 1.14 0.34 1.22
C PHE A 632 2.09 0.71 2.39
N CYS A 633 2.43 -0.25 3.25
CA CYS A 633 3.42 -0.11 4.31
C CYS A 633 4.07 -1.48 4.59
N SER A 634 5.21 -1.43 5.28
CA SER A 634 5.88 -2.64 5.73
C SER A 634 5.11 -3.30 6.87
N THR A 635 5.02 -4.62 6.83
CA THR A 635 4.12 -5.42 7.68
C THR A 635 4.83 -6.61 8.27
N ARG A 636 4.33 -7.06 9.42
CA ARG A 636 4.65 -8.32 10.09
C ARG A 636 3.42 -9.22 10.02
N SER A 637 3.63 -10.52 9.83
CA SER A 637 2.57 -11.55 9.90
C SER A 637 3.09 -12.77 10.63
N SER A 638 2.24 -13.40 11.43
CA SER A 638 2.47 -14.76 11.91
C SER A 638 2.02 -15.75 10.83
N ILE A 639 2.81 -16.80 10.60
CA ILE A 639 2.50 -17.92 9.72
C ILE A 639 2.46 -19.19 10.57
N SER A 640 1.27 -19.77 10.69
CA SER A 640 1.02 -21.13 11.18
C SER A 640 0.11 -21.81 10.17
N ASP A 641 0.45 -23.03 9.73
CA ASP A 641 -0.32 -23.68 8.67
C ASP A 641 -1.57 -24.40 9.23
N PHE A 642 -1.77 -24.45 10.56
CA PHE A 642 -2.94 -25.06 11.20
C PHE A 642 -3.40 -24.35 12.50
N ASP A 643 -4.70 -24.03 12.56
CA ASP A 643 -5.37 -23.69 13.83
C ASP A 643 -5.37 -24.91 14.77
N GLY A 644 -4.52 -24.89 15.81
CA GLY A 644 -4.60 -25.81 16.94
C GLY A 644 -3.55 -26.94 17.04
N ALA A 645 -2.44 -26.87 16.29
CA ALA A 645 -1.29 -27.75 16.52
C ALA A 645 -0.16 -26.99 17.25
N ASP A 646 0.53 -27.66 18.19
CA ASP A 646 1.73 -27.17 18.91
C ASP A 646 2.97 -27.03 17.99
N GLU A 647 2.79 -26.60 16.73
CA GLU A 647 3.82 -26.62 15.68
C GLU A 647 4.44 -25.22 15.42
N LEU A 648 5.65 -25.24 14.85
CA LEU A 648 6.57 -24.10 14.70
C LEU A 648 5.95 -22.92 13.93
N GLU A 649 5.64 -21.84 14.65
CA GLU A 649 5.25 -20.57 14.07
C GLU A 649 6.45 -19.88 13.38
N GLN A 650 6.26 -19.31 12.19
CA GLN A 650 7.24 -18.43 11.57
C GLN A 650 6.71 -17.00 11.56
N THR A 651 7.57 -16.04 11.92
CA THR A 651 7.27 -14.63 11.67
C THR A 651 7.74 -14.26 10.27
N ARG A 652 6.84 -13.65 9.48
CA ARG A 652 7.11 -13.10 8.14
C ARG A 652 7.11 -11.57 8.19
N LEU A 653 8.16 -10.95 7.68
CA LEU A 653 8.19 -9.52 7.39
C LEU A 653 8.08 -9.28 5.88
N SER A 654 7.33 -8.25 5.51
CA SER A 654 7.14 -7.82 4.11
C SER A 654 7.34 -6.31 4.02
N MET A 655 8.39 -5.87 3.35
CA MET A 655 8.71 -4.45 3.21
C MET A 655 7.81 -3.78 2.16
N ASP A 656 7.53 -2.48 2.31
CA ASP A 656 6.84 -1.69 1.29
C ASP A 656 7.72 -1.40 0.05
N ALA A 657 7.14 -0.73 -0.95
CA ALA A 657 7.80 -0.33 -2.18
C ALA A 657 8.19 1.17 -2.20
N SER A 658 8.46 1.75 -1.02
CA SER A 658 9.17 3.03 -0.95
C SER A 658 10.60 2.90 -1.51
N ASP A 659 11.28 4.03 -1.68
CA ASP A 659 12.66 4.01 -2.15
C ASP A 659 13.64 3.41 -1.12
N THR A 660 14.84 3.11 -1.60
CA THR A 660 15.91 2.49 -0.81
C THR A 660 16.31 3.31 0.42
N ILE A 661 16.18 4.64 0.39
CA ILE A 661 16.56 5.50 1.52
C ILE A 661 15.57 5.35 2.67
N ASP A 662 14.27 5.39 2.35
CA ASP A 662 13.21 5.15 3.33
C ASP A 662 13.30 3.71 3.88
N CYS A 663 13.63 2.73 3.03
CA CYS A 663 13.92 1.36 3.45
C CYS A 663 15.09 1.28 4.47
N PHE A 664 16.22 1.98 4.23
CA PHE A 664 17.33 2.00 5.19
C PHE A 664 16.99 2.65 6.53
N ILE A 665 16.13 3.66 6.53
CA ILE A 665 15.64 4.25 7.78
C ILE A 665 14.87 3.19 8.57
N GLN A 666 13.95 2.46 7.92
CA GLN A 666 13.18 1.40 8.59
C GLN A 666 14.04 0.21 9.04
N ILE A 667 15.02 -0.22 8.22
CA ILE A 667 16.02 -1.22 8.65
C ILE A 667 16.74 -0.74 9.90
N SER A 668 17.15 0.54 9.94
CA SER A 668 17.81 1.13 11.10
C SER A 668 16.89 1.19 12.33
N GLN A 669 15.59 1.45 12.14
CA GLN A 669 14.60 1.44 13.23
C GLN A 669 14.51 0.05 13.88
N ILE A 670 14.36 -1.00 13.08
CA ILE A 670 14.30 -2.39 13.54
C ILE A 670 15.62 -2.78 14.23
N TYR A 671 16.75 -2.43 13.61
CA TYR A 671 18.07 -2.73 14.17
C TYR A 671 18.29 -2.06 15.54
N LEU A 672 17.97 -0.77 15.66
CA LEU A 672 18.09 -0.05 16.93
C LEU A 672 17.16 -0.61 18.00
N ALA A 673 15.94 -1.05 17.63
CA ALA A 673 14.98 -1.68 18.53
C ALA A 673 15.36 -3.09 18.98
N ASN A 674 16.27 -3.74 18.26
CA ASN A 674 16.83 -5.00 18.71
C ASN A 674 17.87 -4.81 19.84
N PHE A 675 18.61 -3.70 19.83
CA PHE A 675 19.76 -3.50 20.74
C PHE A 675 19.50 -2.54 21.90
N TYR A 676 18.51 -1.66 21.77
CA TYR A 676 18.25 -0.63 22.76
C TYR A 676 16.75 -0.52 23.00
N ASP A 677 16.39 -0.26 24.26
CA ASP A 677 15.03 0.07 24.65
C ASP A 677 14.74 1.58 24.53
N THR A 678 13.51 1.95 24.90
CA THR A 678 13.02 3.34 24.79
C THR A 678 13.79 4.33 25.66
N GLU A 679 14.19 3.94 26.87
CA GLU A 679 14.92 4.83 27.79
C GLU A 679 16.37 4.99 27.30
N GLU A 680 16.99 3.90 26.84
CA GLU A 680 18.33 3.94 26.25
C GLU A 680 18.38 4.82 25.00
N TRP A 681 17.37 4.77 24.11
CA TRP A 681 17.31 5.69 22.97
C TRP A 681 17.25 7.16 23.39
N LEU A 682 16.52 7.45 24.46
CA LEU A 682 16.38 8.81 24.97
C LEU A 682 17.73 9.29 25.51
N ASP A 683 18.38 8.48 26.34
CA ASP A 683 19.70 8.79 26.90
C ASP A 683 20.74 8.98 25.79
N ILE A 684 20.78 8.08 24.80
CA ILE A 684 21.63 8.21 23.62
C ILE A 684 21.40 9.55 22.92
N LEU A 685 20.14 9.95 22.71
CA LEU A 685 19.82 11.22 22.07
C LEU A 685 20.29 12.42 22.92
N LEU A 686 19.91 12.46 24.20
CA LEU A 686 20.19 13.58 25.10
C LEU A 686 21.69 13.78 25.33
N GLU A 687 22.43 12.70 25.52
CA GLU A 687 23.88 12.76 25.76
C GLU A 687 24.67 13.15 24.51
N ASN A 688 24.20 12.77 23.32
CA ASN A 688 25.01 12.84 22.11
C ASN A 688 24.56 13.91 21.11
N ALA A 689 23.36 14.50 21.22
CA ALA A 689 22.84 15.42 20.21
C ALA A 689 23.76 16.62 19.90
N ARG A 690 24.43 17.17 20.91
CA ARG A 690 25.30 18.36 20.78
C ARG A 690 26.78 18.07 20.53
N LYS A 691 27.22 16.81 20.59
CA LYS A 691 28.65 16.42 20.47
C LYS A 691 29.17 16.39 19.02
N SER A 692 28.45 16.95 18.05
CA SER A 692 28.81 16.82 16.63
C SER A 692 28.32 18.02 15.84
N ASP A 693 29.19 18.56 14.98
CA ASP A 693 28.89 19.71 14.11
C ASP A 693 28.17 19.29 12.82
N SER A 694 28.36 18.04 12.38
CA SER A 694 27.74 17.50 11.17
C SER A 694 27.67 15.97 11.21
N LEU A 695 26.67 15.44 10.50
CA LEU A 695 26.46 14.01 10.30
C LEU A 695 26.63 13.67 8.82
N SER A 696 27.37 12.59 8.54
CA SER A 696 27.40 11.94 7.22
C SER A 696 26.03 11.35 6.86
N TYR A 697 25.87 10.94 5.60
CA TYR A 697 24.58 10.45 5.11
C TYR A 697 24.05 9.24 5.91
N GLU A 698 24.92 8.28 6.22
CA GLU A 698 24.54 7.08 6.97
C GLU A 698 24.23 7.41 8.42
N GLU A 699 24.98 8.35 9.01
CA GLU A 699 24.71 8.86 10.36
C GLU A 699 23.37 9.61 10.42
N GLN A 700 22.99 10.33 9.36
CA GLN A 700 21.67 10.99 9.26
C GLN A 700 20.54 9.94 9.19
N ILE A 701 20.71 8.85 8.44
CA ILE A 701 19.73 7.74 8.38
C ILE A 701 19.51 7.17 9.79
N ILE A 702 20.60 6.78 10.47
CA ILE A 702 20.53 6.16 11.80
C ILE A 702 19.92 7.14 12.82
N SER A 703 20.31 8.43 12.76
CA SER A 703 19.80 9.44 13.69
C SER A 703 18.30 9.73 13.49
N VAL A 704 17.84 9.77 12.23
CA VAL A 704 16.40 9.91 11.94
C VAL A 704 15.63 8.67 12.39
N ALA A 705 16.17 7.46 12.21
CA ALA A 705 15.56 6.23 12.70
C ALA A 705 15.39 6.23 14.23
N LEU A 706 16.45 6.58 14.97
CA LEU A 706 16.42 6.69 16.43
C LEU A 706 15.32 7.66 16.91
N ILE A 707 15.22 8.84 16.28
CA ILE A 707 14.17 9.80 16.61
C ILE A 707 12.78 9.24 16.31
N ASN A 708 12.57 8.56 15.17
CA ASN A 708 11.25 8.00 14.85
C ASN A 708 10.85 6.92 15.86
N ASN A 709 11.77 6.05 16.28
CA ASN A 709 11.51 5.07 17.33
C ASN A 709 11.05 5.72 18.64
N LEU A 710 11.72 6.80 19.07
CA LEU A 710 11.31 7.58 20.24
C LEU A 710 9.92 8.22 20.07
N VAL A 711 9.67 8.85 18.93
CA VAL A 711 8.39 9.50 18.64
C VAL A 711 7.24 8.50 18.70
N ASP A 712 7.42 7.34 18.09
CA ASP A 712 6.39 6.29 18.05
C ASP A 712 6.10 5.75 19.46
N GLN A 713 7.13 5.51 20.27
CA GLN A 713 6.96 5.06 21.66
C GLN A 713 6.34 6.09 22.60
N ILE A 714 6.71 7.37 22.48
CA ILE A 714 6.11 8.43 23.30
C ILE A 714 4.63 8.61 22.95
N CYS A 715 4.25 8.43 21.69
CA CYS A 715 2.84 8.48 21.29
C CYS A 715 2.02 7.34 21.90
N LEU A 716 2.62 6.15 22.09
CA LEU A 716 1.96 4.99 22.70
C LEU A 716 1.90 5.08 24.23
N ASN A 717 2.96 5.58 24.88
CA ASN A 717 3.07 5.64 26.34
C ASN A 717 3.54 7.03 26.85
N PRO A 718 2.71 8.08 26.77
CA PRO A 718 3.12 9.45 27.08
C PRO A 718 3.56 9.65 28.54
N SER A 719 2.99 8.87 29.47
CA SER A 719 3.18 9.02 30.91
C SER A 719 4.48 8.41 31.45
N ARG A 720 5.13 7.50 30.70
CA ARG A 720 6.36 6.82 31.17
C ARG A 720 7.65 7.60 30.87
N ILE A 721 7.66 8.42 29.81
CA ILE A 721 8.93 8.88 29.20
C ILE A 721 9.29 10.34 29.58
N ILE A 722 8.37 11.13 30.13
CA ILE A 722 8.57 12.59 30.22
C ILE A 722 9.02 13.04 31.61
N LYS A 723 10.34 13.03 31.86
CA LYS A 723 10.96 13.84 32.92
C LYS A 723 11.59 15.15 32.42
N ASN A 724 11.93 15.29 31.12
CA ASN A 724 12.55 16.51 30.58
C ASN A 724 12.14 16.84 29.13
N GLN A 725 10.90 17.29 28.93
CA GLN A 725 10.33 17.71 27.63
C GLN A 725 11.15 18.80 26.91
N VAL A 726 11.78 19.70 27.67
CA VAL A 726 12.54 20.83 27.13
C VAL A 726 13.87 20.35 26.54
N GLU A 727 14.56 19.48 27.25
CA GLU A 727 15.84 18.93 26.79
C GLU A 727 15.65 18.01 25.59
N LEU A 728 14.60 17.18 25.59
CA LEU A 728 14.21 16.39 24.43
C LEU A 728 13.94 17.28 23.20
N PHE A 729 13.16 18.36 23.36
CA PHE A 729 12.92 19.32 22.29
C PHE A 729 14.22 19.91 21.72
N ALA A 730 15.14 20.31 22.61
CA ALA A 730 16.41 20.91 22.20
C ALA A 730 17.33 19.90 21.50
N ALA A 731 17.44 18.67 22.03
CA ALA A 731 18.23 17.58 21.45
C ALA A 731 17.72 17.18 20.06
N MET A 732 16.40 17.01 19.91
CA MET A 732 15.78 16.74 18.62
C MET A 732 16.01 17.86 17.61
N CYS A 733 15.93 19.15 18.04
CA CYS A 733 16.26 20.28 17.15
C CYS A 733 17.69 20.15 16.60
N CYS A 734 18.67 19.91 17.48
CA CYS A 734 20.07 19.81 17.08
C CYS A 734 20.30 18.70 16.05
N ILE A 735 19.71 17.52 16.24
CA ILE A 735 19.88 16.40 15.30
C ILE A 735 19.14 16.66 13.98
N ILE A 736 17.89 17.12 14.04
CA ILE A 736 17.09 17.34 12.83
C ILE A 736 17.71 18.39 11.91
N ASP A 737 18.29 19.46 12.47
CA ASP A 737 19.00 20.48 11.69
C ASP A 737 20.26 19.90 10.99
N GLN A 738 20.88 18.85 11.56
CA GLN A 738 22.00 18.12 10.94
C GLN A 738 21.56 17.10 9.89
N CYS A 739 20.30 16.65 9.90
CA CYS A 739 19.73 15.67 8.98
C CYS A 739 19.17 16.26 7.67
N TYR A 740 19.81 17.32 7.16
CA TYR A 740 19.29 18.11 6.03
C TYR A 740 19.21 17.36 4.70
N LEU A 741 19.98 16.27 4.50
CA LEU A 741 19.91 15.45 3.28
C LEU A 741 18.60 14.66 3.19
N LEU A 742 17.92 14.46 4.32
CA LEU A 742 16.67 13.72 4.43
C LEU A 742 15.45 14.66 4.48
N LYS A 743 15.66 15.98 4.38
CA LYS A 743 14.58 16.98 4.45
C LYS A 743 13.52 16.71 3.37
N GLY A 744 12.27 16.66 3.82
CA GLY A 744 11.11 16.44 2.95
C GLY A 744 10.74 14.96 2.75
N ARG A 745 11.48 14.01 3.33
CA ARG A 745 11.10 12.58 3.42
C ARG A 745 10.12 12.33 4.56
N GLN A 746 9.42 11.19 4.53
CA GLN A 746 8.39 10.87 5.52
C GLN A 746 8.91 10.82 6.96
N TYR A 747 10.01 10.14 7.22
CA TYR A 747 10.55 9.97 8.57
C TYR A 747 11.13 11.26 9.14
N TYR A 748 11.75 12.10 8.30
CA TYR A 748 12.14 13.46 8.69
C TYR A 748 10.90 14.31 9.01
N GLY A 749 9.85 14.19 8.18
CA GLY A 749 8.59 14.89 8.36
C GLY A 749 7.87 14.50 9.65
N ASN A 750 7.87 13.22 10.01
CA ASN A 750 7.31 12.70 11.26
C ASN A 750 8.03 13.30 12.47
N ALA A 751 9.36 13.21 12.49
CA ALA A 751 10.18 13.82 13.53
C ALA A 751 9.96 15.34 13.65
N SER A 752 9.90 16.06 12.52
CA SER A 752 9.63 17.50 12.48
C SER A 752 8.23 17.85 12.98
N CYS A 753 7.22 17.03 12.66
CA CYS A 753 5.85 17.22 13.11
C CYS A 753 5.74 17.05 14.63
N TYR A 754 6.38 16.02 15.18
CA TYR A 754 6.44 15.82 16.62
C TYR A 754 7.21 16.95 17.32
N LEU A 755 8.32 17.40 16.75
CA LEU A 755 9.08 18.54 17.26
C LEU A 755 8.23 19.83 17.32
N GLN A 756 7.38 20.05 16.32
CA GLN A 756 6.46 21.19 16.32
C GLN A 756 5.33 21.03 17.36
N LYS A 757 4.88 19.79 17.63
CA LYS A 757 3.95 19.50 18.72
C LYS A 757 4.58 19.81 20.08
N LEU A 758 5.79 19.32 20.34
CA LEU A 758 6.56 19.63 21.55
C LEU A 758 6.76 21.13 21.73
N LYS A 759 7.13 21.85 20.66
CA LYS A 759 7.23 23.32 20.70
C LYS A 759 5.93 23.96 21.18
N ASN A 760 4.79 23.53 20.65
CA ASN A 760 3.49 24.07 21.04
C ASN A 760 3.15 23.75 22.49
N GLU A 761 3.41 22.52 22.95
CA GLU A 761 3.21 22.09 24.34
C GLU A 761 4.07 22.91 25.31
N LEU A 762 5.34 23.16 24.97
CA LEU A 762 6.23 24.02 25.76
C LEU A 762 5.72 25.46 25.83
N VAL A 763 5.26 26.01 24.70
CA VAL A 763 4.70 27.36 24.66
C VAL A 763 3.41 27.45 25.49
N GLU A 764 2.56 26.44 25.41
CA GLU A 764 1.31 26.36 26.18
C GLU A 764 1.57 26.22 27.68
N PHE A 765 2.54 25.40 28.06
CA PHE A 765 2.91 25.17 29.46
C PHE A 765 3.60 26.40 30.10
N TYR A 766 4.63 26.95 29.45
CA TYR A 766 5.41 28.06 30.00
C TYR A 766 4.79 29.44 29.76
N GLN A 767 3.88 29.58 28.79
CA GLN A 767 3.23 30.84 28.41
C GLN A 767 4.21 32.03 28.28
N PRO A 768 5.27 31.92 27.44
CA PRO A 768 6.28 32.97 27.34
C PRO A 768 5.72 34.25 26.70
N LYS A 769 6.20 35.41 27.16
CA LYS A 769 5.83 36.71 26.58
C LYS A 769 6.19 36.82 25.11
N ASN A 770 7.33 36.24 24.70
CA ASN A 770 7.75 36.14 23.31
C ASN A 770 8.10 34.68 22.96
N GLN A 771 7.19 34.01 22.25
CA GLN A 771 7.33 32.60 21.87
C GLN A 771 8.56 32.33 20.99
N HIS A 772 8.89 33.25 20.07
CA HIS A 772 10.03 33.07 19.17
C HIS A 772 11.35 33.14 19.95
N HIS A 773 11.51 34.19 20.76
CA HIS A 773 12.71 34.38 21.57
C HIS A 773 12.93 33.24 22.57
N PHE A 774 11.86 32.82 23.25
CA PHE A 774 11.90 31.70 24.20
C PHE A 774 12.44 30.42 23.56
N ILE A 775 11.87 30.02 22.41
CA ILE A 775 12.27 28.80 21.70
C ILE A 775 13.70 28.90 21.15
N GLN A 776 14.09 30.05 20.59
CA GLN A 776 15.47 30.25 20.10
C GLN A 776 16.50 30.22 21.23
N SER A 777 16.16 30.78 22.39
CA SER A 777 17.03 30.79 23.56
C SER A 777 17.24 29.40 24.13
N ILE A 778 16.19 28.57 24.21
CA ILE A 778 16.31 27.15 24.59
C ILE A 778 17.31 26.43 23.68
N LYS A 779 17.16 26.56 22.36
CA LYS A 779 18.07 25.94 21.38
C LYS A 779 19.51 26.39 21.58
N ARG A 780 19.72 27.70 21.71
CA ARG A 780 21.04 28.30 21.86
C ARG A 780 21.72 27.85 23.15
N LEU A 781 21.02 27.92 24.28
CA LEU A 781 21.56 27.53 25.58
C LEU A 781 21.91 26.04 25.63
N TYR A 782 21.05 25.19 25.06
CA TYR A 782 21.33 23.75 24.95
C TYR A 782 22.60 23.48 24.14
N PHE A 783 22.74 24.14 22.98
CA PHE A 783 23.93 24.01 22.12
C PHE A 783 25.20 24.50 22.83
N GLN A 784 25.09 25.52 23.68
CA GLN A 784 26.20 26.06 24.48
C GLN A 784 26.58 25.18 25.68
N GLY A 785 25.86 24.09 25.93
CA GLY A 785 26.14 23.22 27.07
C GLY A 785 25.43 23.63 28.37
N THR A 786 24.63 24.69 28.35
CA THR A 786 23.96 25.23 29.55
C THR A 786 22.82 24.32 29.99
N GLN A 787 22.79 23.99 31.29
CA GLN A 787 21.71 23.18 31.86
C GLN A 787 20.40 23.99 31.90
N LEU A 788 19.35 23.45 31.27
CA LEU A 788 18.03 24.08 31.16
C LEU A 788 17.18 23.84 32.43
N THR A 789 17.60 24.42 33.55
CA THR A 789 16.88 24.30 34.83
C THR A 789 15.57 25.11 34.83
N ALA A 790 14.66 24.80 35.75
CA ALA A 790 13.39 25.54 35.90
C ALA A 790 13.60 27.05 36.07
N ASN A 791 14.65 27.46 36.81
CA ASN A 791 15.00 28.87 37.00
C ASN A 791 15.42 29.55 35.69
N VAL A 792 16.21 28.87 34.85
CA VAL A 792 16.62 29.38 33.53
C VAL A 792 15.39 29.57 32.63
N LEU A 793 14.46 28.61 32.66
CA LEU A 793 13.25 28.66 31.83
C LEU A 793 12.28 29.77 32.27
N GLU A 794 12.11 29.99 33.58
CA GLU A 794 11.33 31.13 34.08
C GLU A 794 11.97 32.48 33.74
N GLN A 795 13.30 32.58 33.72
CA GLN A 795 13.99 33.79 33.24
C GLN A 795 13.72 34.04 31.75
N LEU A 796 13.87 33.02 30.90
CA LEU A 796 13.62 33.11 29.45
C LEU A 796 12.17 33.48 29.12
N LYS A 797 11.22 33.05 29.95
CA LYS A 797 9.79 33.40 29.83
C LYS A 797 9.53 34.90 30.00
N LEU A 798 10.30 35.55 30.87
CA LEU A 798 10.12 36.95 31.26
C LEU A 798 10.92 37.94 30.38
N GLU A 799 11.95 37.47 29.67
CA GLU A 799 12.78 38.29 28.79
C GLU A 799 12.01 38.84 27.58
N GLN A 800 12.10 40.16 27.37
CA GLN A 800 11.71 40.82 26.12
C GLN A 800 12.94 41.01 25.23
N GLU A 801 12.74 41.18 23.92
CA GLU A 801 13.81 41.60 23.00
C GLU A 801 14.52 42.85 23.55
N LYS A 802 15.67 42.67 24.20
CA LYS A 802 16.69 43.70 24.17
C LYS A 802 17.23 43.65 22.75
N LYS A 803 16.87 44.63 21.91
CA LYS A 803 17.60 44.91 20.67
C LYS A 803 19.09 44.74 20.99
N PRO A 804 19.86 43.94 20.22
CA PRO A 804 21.28 43.87 20.47
C PRO A 804 21.82 45.28 20.25
N GLU A 805 22.16 45.97 21.33
CA GLU A 805 23.22 46.96 21.27
C GLU A 805 24.43 46.18 20.77
N LEU A 806 24.70 46.30 19.48
CA LEU A 806 26.05 46.19 18.96
C LEU A 806 26.89 47.03 19.90
N LYS A 807 27.57 46.37 20.85
CA LYS A 807 28.74 46.94 21.50
C LYS A 807 29.67 47.25 20.36
N LYS A 808 29.62 48.50 19.89
CA LYS A 808 30.70 49.12 19.14
C LYS A 808 31.91 48.95 20.05
N THR A 809 32.73 47.96 19.76
CA THR A 809 34.12 47.96 20.14
C THR A 809 34.69 49.25 19.57
N THR A 810 34.78 50.27 20.42
CA THR A 810 35.51 51.50 20.20
C THR A 810 36.98 51.12 19.98
N TYR A 811 37.38 51.00 18.72
CA TYR A 811 38.75 51.28 18.34
C TYR A 811 38.90 52.81 18.28
N PRO A 812 39.80 53.42 19.07
CA PRO A 812 40.02 54.85 19.02
C PRO A 812 41.07 55.12 17.95
N PHE A 813 40.70 55.61 16.76
CA PHE A 813 41.65 56.35 15.92
C PHE A 813 40.92 57.24 14.90
N PHE A 814 41.32 58.52 14.90
CA PHE A 814 40.94 59.67 14.08
C PHE A 814 39.68 60.50 14.45
N GLN A 815 39.99 61.61 15.13
CA GLN A 815 39.30 62.90 15.08
C GLN A 815 39.45 63.56 13.70
N SER A 816 38.39 64.20 13.19
CA SER A 816 38.35 65.61 12.73
C SER A 816 37.01 65.83 12.01
N ALA A 817 36.05 66.51 12.64
CA ALA A 817 35.73 67.93 12.40
C ALA A 817 35.08 68.21 11.04
N ALA A 818 33.78 68.53 11.06
CA ALA A 818 33.15 69.62 10.28
C ALA A 818 31.62 69.67 10.51
N THR A 819 31.21 70.64 11.33
CA THR A 819 30.10 71.60 11.09
C THR A 819 28.72 71.10 10.62
N MET A 820 27.76 71.20 11.54
CA MET A 820 26.37 71.67 11.33
C MET A 820 26.31 72.97 10.46
N PRO A 821 25.15 73.47 9.94
CA PRO A 821 23.82 73.33 10.55
C PRO A 821 22.55 73.35 9.63
N THR A 822 21.44 73.00 10.30
CA THR A 822 20.12 73.66 10.33
C THR A 822 19.07 73.51 9.23
N ALA A 823 17.84 73.45 9.79
CA ALA A 823 16.57 74.02 9.35
C ALA A 823 15.78 73.20 8.34
N SER A 824 14.46 73.06 8.43
CA SER A 824 13.42 73.53 9.36
C SER A 824 12.16 72.78 8.87
N ALA A 825 11.43 72.08 9.74
CA ALA A 825 10.24 72.57 10.44
C ALA A 825 8.99 72.75 9.55
N ARG A 826 7.87 72.38 10.18
CA ARG A 826 6.47 72.82 9.97
C ARG A 826 5.59 71.88 9.14
N GLU A 827 4.62 71.22 9.82
CA GLU A 827 3.27 71.74 10.20
C GLU A 827 2.40 71.76 8.93
N ASP A 828 1.17 71.25 8.86
CA ASP A 828 0.10 71.06 9.83
C ASP A 828 -0.91 70.07 9.20
N ALA A 829 -1.50 69.14 9.96
CA ALA A 829 -2.83 69.24 10.56
C ALA A 829 -3.97 69.56 9.57
N ASN A 830 -4.91 68.61 9.38
CA ASN A 830 -6.27 68.74 9.91
C ASN A 830 -7.26 67.67 9.38
N THR A 831 -7.79 66.91 10.35
CA THR A 831 -9.24 66.83 10.69
C THR A 831 -10.23 66.19 9.71
N ARG A 832 -10.84 65.08 10.15
CA ARG A 832 -12.30 64.86 10.37
C ARG A 832 -12.52 63.37 10.65
N ILE A 833 -12.75 62.95 11.90
CA ILE A 833 -14.07 62.78 12.57
C ILE A 833 -15.05 61.95 11.71
N HIS A 834 -15.20 60.66 12.02
CA HIS A 834 -16.41 60.13 12.66
C HIS A 834 -16.23 58.65 13.10
N THR A 835 -16.48 58.43 14.39
CA THR A 835 -17.21 57.32 15.02
C THR A 835 -18.08 56.47 14.07
N SER A 836 -18.41 55.20 14.28
CA SER A 836 -18.21 54.23 15.35
C SER A 836 -19.04 53.00 14.97
N VAL A 837 -18.66 51.82 15.49
CA VAL A 837 -19.58 50.86 16.12
C VAL A 837 -20.44 49.95 15.19
N VAL A 838 -20.01 48.67 15.19
CA VAL A 838 -20.79 47.49 15.65
C VAL A 838 -21.44 46.53 14.61
N HIS A 839 -20.87 45.31 14.66
CA HIS A 839 -21.46 43.96 14.65
C HIS A 839 -21.66 43.12 13.38
N LYS A 840 -21.23 41.85 13.59
CA LYS A 840 -21.65 40.55 13.01
C LYS A 840 -21.21 40.33 11.55
N PHE A 841 -20.45 39.30 11.20
CA PHE A 841 -20.39 37.91 11.66
C PHE A 841 -18.95 37.38 11.79
#